data_AF-A0A3M1T1A2-F1
#
_entry.id   AF-A0A3M1T1A2-F1
#
_cell.length_a   1.000
_cell.length_b   1.000
_cell.length_c   1.000
_cell.angle_alpha   90.00
_cell.angle_beta   90.00
_cell.angle_gamma   90.00
#
_symmetry.space_group_name_H-M   'P 1'
#
loop_
_entity.id
_entity.type
_entity.pdbx_description
1 polymer ?
#
loop_
_entity_poly.entity_id
_entity_poly.type
_entity_poly.pdbx_seq_one_letter_code
_entity_poly.pdbx_strand_id
1 'polypeptide(L)'
;MPARRNPARPAPQAVWPRLWLLARTRTAAVVAALWVLVMGVAAFLPLVDTPGYPHALLLNLLVGLLGPVAGMAAAHLERRIAEVDPDPALPLHLRRPEGTLSAAALPTATAGLLLLLLLTAGLATALLSGALKGTCDLAAGLAWYPVLPLPSVLPAVVAGVWMGAATRRRWPKVLLYLLLAVVSSLPLAYLLLTGPQSFAYHHLYGFVAGPLYDERIEIGSALLAYRGLTILVGLLGLSLLALLLHPRRFALARPRLRRRPLVLSLALLAAVTAIEGAGGRIGFRQTYADLERALGGRVETDHFIIHYPRERGTGWVRRTVADHEFRYAQLVAWLRLPPEVLPPKAPKIHSWIFRNREEKGRLTGARHTSIAKPWQRAFFLHDEGHPHRTLKHELAHVLAASLAPGPFHVASSNGIVPNDGLIEGLAVAADWRADRASPHGWARAMMALGVAPPIESLFHGSGLRFAAASRAYTLAGSFVRWLADTRGIGAVKAAYQAGRLDVLGDPKTLFDGWRRFIAEWPLDPATERAARARFRRPSIFRRRCAIDVARWKARAIAAQRGGRAAEAAKAWRRCADLEPDDPAHLKDLAFALWDAGEAAAAEAVARQALTHAKLDPGLEARLRMRLGDEAWKRGDEATALTEYARVQALDVDPNLTRLAAAKQLAARDPALAGVLRPFLLGQIGGAVAAVHLMERLAEHPDSALLHYLVGRQLFNGRDYVGAHRYLAAATRLGLPADGGLAVENLRLAALALLESGRYAEAAQAFDALAVHPLAGEGLQVSAHDFAERARFLEAHPSLREAPGEAEVHRD
;
A
#
# COMPACT_ATOMS: atom_id res chain seq x y z
N MET A 1 35.55 38.32 62.63
CA MET A 1 35.06 38.14 61.24
C MET A 1 36.23 37.72 60.35
N PRO A 2 36.24 36.49 59.80
CA PRO A 2 36.98 36.18 58.59
C PRO A 2 36.02 36.12 57.39
N ALA A 3 36.38 36.81 56.31
CA ALA A 3 35.61 36.85 55.07
C ALA A 3 35.43 35.43 54.52
N ARG A 4 34.17 34.97 54.45
CA ARG A 4 33.79 33.74 53.78
C ARG A 4 34.13 33.88 52.30
N ARG A 5 35.14 33.14 51.84
CA ARG A 5 35.37 32.88 50.41
C ARG A 5 34.07 32.27 49.86
N ASN A 6 33.45 33.01 48.94
CA ASN A 6 32.30 32.55 48.18
C ASN A 6 32.71 31.27 47.42
N PRO A 7 32.03 30.12 47.60
CA PRO A 7 32.33 28.95 46.78
C PRO A 7 31.98 29.29 45.33
N ALA A 8 33.01 29.38 44.49
CA ALA A 8 32.85 29.59 43.06
C ALA A 8 31.81 28.58 42.53
N ARG A 9 30.76 29.09 41.86
CA ARG A 9 29.81 28.24 41.14
C ARG A 9 30.59 27.29 40.23
N PRO A 10 30.30 25.97 40.21
CA PRO A 10 30.97 25.06 39.29
C PRO A 10 30.71 25.54 37.86
N ALA A 11 31.77 25.98 37.17
CA ALA A 11 31.70 26.33 35.76
C ALA A 11 31.26 25.09 34.96
N PRO A 12 30.34 25.24 33.99
CA PRO A 12 29.78 24.11 33.26
C PRO A 12 30.89 23.34 32.54
N GLN A 13 30.98 22.04 32.83
CA GLN A 13 31.92 21.15 32.15
C GLN A 13 31.63 21.15 30.65
N ALA A 14 32.58 21.63 29.86
CA ALA A 14 32.35 21.94 28.46
C ALA A 14 32.33 20.65 27.60
N VAL A 15 31.24 20.44 26.85
CA VAL A 15 31.05 19.34 25.90
C VAL A 15 32.01 19.46 24.70
N TRP A 16 32.31 20.70 24.27
CA TRP A 16 33.10 21.00 23.07
C TRP A 16 34.56 20.49 23.10
N PRO A 17 35.35 20.68 24.17
CA PRO A 17 36.70 20.11 24.24
C PRO A 17 36.69 18.57 24.22
N ARG A 18 35.70 17.94 24.85
CA ARG A 18 35.55 16.48 24.83
C ARG A 18 35.15 15.97 23.44
N LEU A 19 34.34 16.73 22.71
CA LEU A 19 34.02 16.43 21.31
C LEU A 19 35.28 16.47 20.45
N TRP A 20 36.13 17.47 20.63
CA TRP A 20 37.38 17.59 19.88
C TRP A 20 38.33 16.41 20.14
N LEU A 21 38.45 15.97 21.40
CA LEU A 21 39.20 14.76 21.74
C LEU A 21 38.57 13.50 21.14
N LEU A 22 37.24 13.37 21.19
CA LEU A 22 36.50 12.25 20.61
C LEU A 22 36.71 12.18 19.09
N ALA A 23 36.64 13.32 18.39
CA ALA A 23 36.80 13.42 16.94
C ALA A 23 38.18 12.94 16.46
N ARG A 24 39.22 13.05 17.30
CA ARG A 24 40.58 12.54 17.03
C ARG A 24 40.73 11.04 17.23
N THR A 25 39.71 10.35 17.73
CA THR A 25 39.77 8.89 17.91
C THR A 25 39.56 8.17 16.57
N ARG A 26 40.26 7.04 16.39
CA ARG A 26 40.07 6.16 15.22
C ARG A 26 38.60 5.73 15.05
N THR A 27 37.89 5.50 16.16
CA THR A 27 36.48 5.11 16.13
C THR A 27 35.58 6.22 15.60
N ALA A 28 35.76 7.47 16.02
CA ALA A 28 34.99 8.59 15.49
C ALA A 28 35.29 8.82 14.00
N ALA A 29 36.53 8.66 13.56
CA ALA A 29 36.91 8.72 12.15
C ALA A 29 36.22 7.63 11.31
N VAL A 30 36.15 6.39 11.80
CA VAL A 30 35.43 5.29 11.12
C VAL A 30 33.92 5.58 11.04
N VAL A 31 33.32 6.06 12.13
CA VAL A 31 31.90 6.45 12.14
C VAL A 31 31.63 7.53 11.11
N ALA A 32 32.44 8.59 11.07
CA ALA A 32 32.30 9.67 10.10
C ALA A 32 32.52 9.19 8.65
N ALA A 33 33.53 8.34 8.41
CA ALA A 33 33.82 7.81 7.08
C ALA A 33 32.68 6.93 6.53
N LEU A 34 32.13 6.03 7.35
CA LEU A 34 30.96 5.22 6.97
C LEU A 34 29.74 6.10 6.71
N TRP A 35 29.53 7.13 7.52
CA TRP A 35 28.44 8.08 7.33
C TRP A 35 28.56 8.83 6.00
N VAL A 36 29.74 9.36 5.69
CA VAL A 36 30.02 10.06 4.43
C VAL A 36 29.84 9.11 3.24
N LEU A 37 30.32 7.86 3.34
CA LEU A 37 30.15 6.87 2.28
C LEU A 37 28.67 6.61 1.98
N VAL A 38 27.87 6.35 3.01
CA VAL A 38 26.42 6.07 2.82
C VAL A 38 25.69 7.29 2.29
N MET A 39 25.98 8.49 2.79
CA MET A 39 25.38 9.73 2.28
C MET A 39 25.81 10.06 0.85
N GLY A 40 27.07 9.74 0.50
CA GLY A 40 27.58 9.86 -0.86
C GLY A 40 26.80 8.99 -1.84
N VAL A 41 26.51 7.74 -1.49
CA VAL A 41 25.67 6.83 -2.31
C VAL A 41 24.21 7.31 -2.33
N ALA A 42 23.65 7.69 -1.17
CA ALA A 42 22.27 8.14 -1.06
C ALA A 42 21.96 9.36 -1.95
N ALA A 43 22.93 10.26 -2.13
CA ALA A 43 22.78 11.42 -3.01
C ALA A 43 22.50 11.07 -4.48
N PHE A 44 22.69 9.81 -4.92
CA PHE A 44 22.42 9.35 -6.29
C PHE A 44 21.23 8.38 -6.39
N LEU A 45 20.62 8.00 -5.27
CA LEU A 45 19.49 7.08 -5.24
C LEU A 45 18.17 7.86 -5.20
N PRO A 46 17.28 7.71 -6.20
CA PRO A 46 15.95 8.32 -6.16
C PRO A 46 15.22 7.99 -4.85
N LEU A 47 14.35 8.90 -4.39
CA LEU A 47 13.60 8.87 -3.10
C LEU A 47 14.42 9.25 -1.86
N VAL A 48 15.71 8.93 -1.82
CA VAL A 48 16.60 9.26 -0.69
C VAL A 48 17.53 10.43 -1.00
N ASP A 49 17.61 10.87 -2.25
CA ASP A 49 18.47 11.98 -2.67
C ASP A 49 17.90 13.37 -2.36
N THR A 50 16.72 13.46 -1.73
CA THR A 50 16.05 14.69 -1.31
C THR A 50 15.55 14.60 0.13
N PRO A 51 15.34 15.75 0.82
CA PRO A 51 14.73 15.75 2.15
C PRO A 51 13.32 15.14 2.13
N GLY A 52 13.11 14.11 2.95
CA GLY A 52 11.84 13.38 3.01
C GLY A 52 11.90 12.19 3.95
N TYR A 53 10.79 11.46 4.06
CA TYR A 53 10.69 10.26 4.89
C TYR A 53 11.79 9.21 4.60
N PRO A 54 12.07 8.81 3.34
CA PRO A 54 13.05 7.76 3.06
C PRO A 54 14.47 8.15 3.49
N HIS A 55 14.88 9.39 3.22
CA HIS A 55 16.18 9.91 3.67
C HIS A 55 16.25 10.03 5.19
N ALA A 56 15.20 10.54 5.84
CA ALA A 56 15.14 10.62 7.29
C ALA A 56 15.19 9.23 7.94
N LEU A 57 14.58 8.22 7.32
CA LEU A 57 14.64 6.82 7.78
C LEU A 57 16.05 6.25 7.62
N LEU A 58 16.71 6.51 6.50
CA LEU A 58 18.11 6.12 6.30
C LEU A 58 19.03 6.73 7.36
N LEU A 59 18.90 8.03 7.62
CA LEU A 59 19.63 8.70 8.69
C LEU A 59 19.31 8.11 10.06
N ASN A 60 18.05 7.79 10.33
CA ASN A 60 17.66 7.14 11.58
C ASN A 60 18.33 5.77 11.73
N LEU A 61 18.38 4.95 10.67
CA LEU A 61 19.08 3.66 10.68
C LEU A 61 20.58 3.84 10.95
N LEU A 62 21.21 4.85 10.36
CA LEU A 62 22.61 5.20 10.66
C LEU A 62 22.80 5.62 12.12
N VAL A 63 21.88 6.41 12.69
CA VAL A 63 21.89 6.76 14.12
C VAL A 63 21.80 5.50 14.98
N GLY A 64 20.87 4.60 14.67
CA GLY A 64 20.69 3.34 15.39
C GLY A 64 21.94 2.44 15.31
N LEU A 65 22.59 2.35 14.15
CA LEU A 65 23.76 1.47 13.95
C LEU A 65 25.07 2.08 14.47
N LEU A 66 25.34 3.36 14.21
CA LEU A 66 26.61 4.02 14.50
C LEU A 66 26.59 4.83 15.80
N GLY A 67 25.42 5.23 16.28
CA GLY A 67 25.29 5.96 17.54
C GLY A 67 25.79 5.21 18.77
N PRO A 68 25.54 3.90 18.92
CA PRO A 68 26.12 3.10 19.99
C PRO A 68 27.65 3.03 19.88
N VAL A 69 28.20 3.02 18.67
CA VAL A 69 29.66 3.06 18.44
C VAL A 69 30.26 4.38 18.91
N ALA A 70 29.61 5.50 18.61
CA ALA A 70 30.01 6.82 19.13
C ALA A 70 29.91 6.88 20.66
N GLY A 71 28.83 6.34 21.26
CA GLY A 71 28.66 6.25 22.71
C GLY A 71 29.72 5.39 23.40
N MET A 72 30.08 4.24 22.80
CA MET A 72 31.16 3.38 23.28
C MET A 72 32.53 4.10 23.26
N ALA A 73 32.78 4.91 22.23
CA ALA A 73 33.99 5.71 22.10
C ALA A 73 34.04 6.84 23.14
N ALA A 74 32.93 7.54 23.37
CA ALA A 74 32.83 8.57 24.41
C ALA A 74 33.03 7.97 25.81
N ALA A 75 32.39 6.84 26.13
CA ALA A 75 32.63 6.12 27.39
C ALA A 75 34.10 5.68 27.57
N HIS A 76 34.76 5.29 26.48
CA HIS A 76 36.18 4.94 26.52
C HIS A 76 37.07 6.17 26.77
N LEU A 77 36.72 7.32 26.19
CA LEU A 77 37.39 8.60 26.47
C LEU A 77 37.26 8.98 27.95
N GLU A 78 36.06 8.89 28.52
CA GLU A 78 35.81 9.15 29.95
C GLU A 78 36.65 8.26 30.86
N ARG A 79 36.80 6.98 30.51
CA ARG A 79 37.64 6.06 31.26
C ARG A 79 39.11 6.47 31.24
N ARG A 80 39.66 6.86 30.09
CA ARG A 80 41.05 7.32 30.01
C ARG A 80 41.27 8.58 30.83
N ILE A 81 40.34 9.53 30.75
CA ILE A 81 40.38 10.75 31.56
C ILE A 81 40.33 10.37 33.06
N ALA A 82 39.47 9.40 33.42
CA ALA A 82 39.39 8.89 34.77
C ALA A 82 40.65 8.11 35.21
N GLU A 83 41.46 7.57 34.31
CA GLU A 83 42.75 6.94 34.65
C GLU A 83 43.88 7.96 34.83
N VAL A 84 43.81 9.11 34.12
CA VAL A 84 44.87 10.15 34.09
C VAL A 84 44.64 11.29 35.10
N ASP A 85 43.45 11.42 35.71
CA ASP A 85 43.10 12.53 36.61
C ASP A 85 43.33 12.25 38.12
N PRO A 86 44.52 12.49 38.69
CA PRO A 86 44.70 12.65 40.13
C PRO A 86 45.01 14.10 40.56
N ASP A 87 45.26 15.04 39.65
CA ASP A 87 45.80 16.38 39.95
C ASP A 87 44.77 17.51 39.71
N PRO A 88 44.43 18.31 40.76
CA PRO A 88 43.52 19.46 40.63
C PRO A 88 44.02 20.58 39.68
N ALA A 89 45.29 20.56 39.24
CA ALA A 89 45.84 21.50 38.27
C ALA A 89 45.41 21.23 36.81
N LEU A 90 44.75 20.10 36.50
CA LEU A 90 44.29 19.84 35.13
C LEU A 90 43.31 20.93 34.63
N PRO A 91 43.38 21.29 33.32
CA PRO A 91 42.42 22.17 32.68
C PRO A 91 40.97 21.75 32.97
N LEU A 92 40.09 22.73 33.23
CA LEU A 92 38.70 22.51 33.66
C LEU A 92 37.93 21.52 32.78
N HIS A 93 38.22 21.48 31.47
CA HIS A 93 37.55 20.60 30.51
C HIS A 93 37.99 19.13 30.57
N LEU A 94 39.12 18.84 31.24
CA LEU A 94 39.61 17.49 31.54
C LEU A 94 39.21 17.04 32.96
N ARG A 95 38.65 17.92 33.79
CA ARG A 95 38.20 17.57 35.14
C ARG A 95 36.98 16.66 35.12
N ARG A 96 36.88 15.80 36.14
CA ARG A 96 35.76 14.86 36.33
C ARG A 96 34.45 15.55 36.75
N PRO A 97 33.29 15.03 36.32
CA PRO A 97 31.97 15.38 36.88
C PRO A 97 31.82 15.00 38.36
N GLU A 98 31.33 15.94 39.16
CA GLU A 98 31.10 15.75 40.61
C GLU A 98 29.87 14.87 40.91
N GLY A 99 28.88 14.82 40.00
CA GLY A 99 27.66 14.03 40.12
C GLY A 99 27.63 12.80 39.21
N THR A 100 26.98 11.71 39.64
CA THR A 100 26.82 10.52 38.77
C THR A 100 25.93 10.78 37.56
N LEU A 101 24.94 11.66 37.69
CA LEU A 101 24.11 12.09 36.56
C LEU A 101 24.95 12.87 35.54
N SER A 102 25.77 13.82 35.99
CA SER A 102 26.71 14.55 35.14
C SER A 102 27.74 13.61 34.50
N ALA A 103 28.22 12.60 35.24
CA ALA A 103 29.14 11.59 34.73
C ALA A 103 28.52 10.74 33.63
N ALA A 104 27.24 10.39 33.72
CA ALA A 104 26.53 9.68 32.65
C ALA A 104 26.16 10.62 31.48
N ALA A 105 25.74 11.85 31.78
CA ALA A 105 25.25 12.80 30.80
C ALA A 105 26.35 13.38 29.90
N LEU A 106 27.55 13.59 30.42
CA LEU A 106 28.65 14.22 29.67
C LEU A 106 29.10 13.41 28.43
N PRO A 107 29.48 12.12 28.52
CA PRO A 107 29.79 11.31 27.33
C PRO A 107 28.59 11.14 26.40
N THR A 108 27.38 11.09 26.97
CA THR A 108 26.13 11.03 26.19
C THR A 108 25.94 12.29 25.36
N ALA A 109 26.15 13.48 25.95
CA ALA A 109 26.07 14.75 25.26
C ALA A 109 27.20 14.91 24.22
N THR A 110 28.41 14.46 24.51
CA THR A 110 29.54 14.51 23.57
C THR A 110 29.31 13.65 22.33
N ALA A 111 28.93 12.38 22.51
CA ALA A 111 28.60 11.50 21.38
C ALA A 111 27.31 11.93 20.67
N GLY A 112 26.32 12.44 21.41
CA GLY A 112 25.11 13.02 20.85
C GLY A 112 25.42 14.21 19.94
N LEU A 113 26.26 15.14 20.38
CA LEU A 113 26.68 16.28 19.57
C LEU A 113 27.42 15.86 18.29
N LEU A 114 28.29 14.83 18.35
CA LEU A 114 28.90 14.25 17.16
C LEU A 114 27.84 13.75 16.16
N LEU A 115 26.85 12.99 16.63
CA LEU A 115 25.78 12.48 15.77
C LEU A 115 24.89 13.59 15.23
N LEU A 116 24.62 14.65 16.01
CA LEU A 116 23.89 15.82 15.54
C LEU A 116 24.63 16.51 14.39
N LEU A 117 25.96 16.67 14.50
CA LEU A 117 26.78 17.21 13.42
C LEU A 117 26.71 16.33 12.15
N LEU A 118 26.80 15.01 12.31
CA LEU A 118 26.69 14.06 11.20
C LEU A 118 25.28 14.06 10.58
N LEU A 119 24.23 14.18 11.38
CA LEU A 119 22.85 14.35 10.91
C LEU A 119 22.69 15.64 10.13
N THR A 120 23.24 16.76 10.62
CA THR A 120 23.21 18.03 9.89
C THR A 120 23.97 17.94 8.57
N ALA A 121 25.11 17.23 8.53
CA ALA A 121 25.85 17.00 7.29
C ALA A 121 25.04 16.14 6.30
N GLY A 122 24.39 15.07 6.78
CA GLY A 122 23.52 14.23 5.94
C GLY A 122 22.25 14.93 5.45
N LEU A 123 21.70 15.87 6.23
CA LEU A 123 20.64 16.76 5.76
C LEU A 123 21.18 17.74 4.70
N ALA A 124 22.36 18.32 4.93
CA ALA A 124 22.99 19.24 3.97
C ALA A 124 23.27 18.56 2.62
N THR A 125 23.67 17.29 2.60
CA THR A 125 23.85 16.54 1.34
C THR A 125 22.54 16.37 0.58
N ALA A 126 21.44 16.08 1.28
CA ALA A 126 20.12 15.97 0.66
C ALA A 126 19.59 17.33 0.17
N LEU A 127 19.83 18.42 0.92
CA LEU A 127 19.50 19.78 0.50
C LEU A 127 20.29 20.19 -0.75
N LEU A 128 21.59 19.89 -0.79
CA LEU A 128 22.44 20.18 -1.94
C LEU A 128 22.01 19.38 -3.17
N SER A 129 21.77 18.07 -3.02
CA SER A 129 21.25 17.23 -4.09
C SER A 129 19.87 17.69 -4.58
N GLY A 130 18.99 18.11 -3.67
CA GLY A 130 17.73 18.77 -3.98
C GLY A 130 17.92 20.05 -4.80
N ALA A 131 18.81 20.94 -4.37
CA ALA A 131 19.08 22.19 -5.09
C ALA A 131 19.65 21.94 -6.51
N LEU A 132 20.49 20.92 -6.68
CA LEU A 132 21.13 20.62 -7.97
C LEU A 132 20.21 19.91 -8.97
N LYS A 133 19.32 19.04 -8.49
CA LYS A 133 18.51 18.17 -9.36
C LYS A 133 17.02 18.53 -9.38
N GLY A 134 16.58 19.45 -8.50
CA GLY A 134 15.17 19.84 -8.28
C GLY A 134 14.67 19.52 -6.87
N THR A 135 13.84 20.38 -6.27
CA THR A 135 13.30 20.17 -4.93
C THR A 135 11.89 19.59 -4.97
N CYS A 136 11.60 18.67 -4.06
CA CYS A 136 10.22 18.26 -3.77
C CYS A 136 9.60 19.25 -2.74
N ASP A 137 8.67 18.79 -1.90
CA ASP A 137 8.08 19.64 -0.85
C ASP A 137 9.04 19.78 0.34
N LEU A 138 9.90 20.80 0.28
CA LEU A 138 10.98 21.00 1.25
C LEU A 138 10.48 21.13 2.69
N ALA A 139 9.39 21.86 2.92
CA ALA A 139 8.87 22.08 4.27
C ALA A 139 8.37 20.77 4.90
N ALA A 140 7.60 19.99 4.13
CA ALA A 140 7.15 18.67 4.58
C ALA A 140 8.33 17.68 4.73
N GLY A 141 9.31 17.74 3.83
CA GLY A 141 10.51 16.91 3.89
C GLY A 141 11.35 17.17 5.15
N LEU A 142 11.56 18.45 5.49
CA LEU A 142 12.31 18.87 6.68
C LEU A 142 11.60 18.49 8.00
N ALA A 143 10.26 18.42 8.01
CA ALA A 143 9.51 18.03 9.20
C ALA A 143 9.84 16.61 9.69
N TRP A 144 10.33 15.72 8.82
CA TRP A 144 10.68 14.35 9.20
C TRP A 144 11.94 14.23 10.06
N TYR A 145 12.87 15.20 10.02
CA TYR A 145 14.14 15.14 10.73
C TYR A 145 14.00 15.28 12.26
N PRO A 146 13.27 16.27 12.80
CA PRO A 146 13.03 16.35 14.24
C PRO A 146 12.15 15.20 14.75
N VAL A 147 11.35 14.58 13.88
CA VAL A 147 10.44 13.49 14.26
C VAL A 147 11.14 12.14 14.25
N LEU A 148 11.98 11.84 13.25
CA LEU A 148 12.43 10.48 13.00
C LEU A 148 13.87 10.23 13.51
N PRO A 149 14.96 10.74 12.90
CA PRO A 149 16.31 10.47 13.37
C PRO A 149 16.66 11.15 14.70
N LEU A 150 16.18 12.37 14.95
CA LEU A 150 16.59 13.15 16.12
C LEU A 150 16.24 12.47 17.47
N PRO A 151 15.01 11.96 17.69
CA PRO A 151 14.65 11.30 18.95
C PRO A 151 15.45 10.02 19.21
N SER A 152 15.93 9.35 18.16
CA SER A 152 16.68 8.10 18.26
C SER A 152 18.15 8.30 18.67
N VAL A 153 18.68 9.54 18.58
CA VAL A 153 20.06 9.87 19.00
C VAL A 153 20.29 9.52 20.46
N LEU A 154 19.37 9.91 21.34
CA LEU A 154 19.51 9.73 22.78
C LEU A 154 19.60 8.24 23.18
N PRO A 155 18.60 7.38 22.88
CA PRO A 155 18.68 5.97 23.26
C PRO A 155 19.86 5.23 22.59
N ALA A 156 20.20 5.56 21.34
CA ALA A 156 21.33 4.94 20.65
C ALA A 156 22.67 5.25 21.33
N VAL A 157 22.93 6.52 21.67
CA VAL A 157 24.15 6.92 22.36
C VAL A 157 24.19 6.35 23.77
N VAL A 158 23.09 6.46 24.52
CA VAL A 158 22.99 5.92 25.89
C VAL A 158 23.31 4.43 25.91
N ALA A 159 22.76 3.65 24.98
CA ALA A 159 23.08 2.23 24.83
C ALA A 159 24.59 2.02 24.62
N GLY A 160 25.22 2.80 23.74
CA GLY A 160 26.66 2.77 23.54
C GLY A 160 27.48 3.08 24.80
N VAL A 161 27.08 4.09 25.56
CA VAL A 161 27.74 4.47 26.82
C VAL A 161 27.59 3.36 27.86
N TRP A 162 26.43 2.69 27.94
CA TRP A 162 26.23 1.50 28.77
C TRP A 162 27.22 0.38 28.44
N MET A 163 27.31 -0.01 27.16
CA MET A 163 28.28 -1.03 26.72
C MET A 163 29.72 -0.62 27.03
N GLY A 164 30.00 0.66 26.77
CA GLY A 164 31.27 1.30 27.06
C GLY A 164 31.62 1.25 28.54
N ALA A 165 30.65 1.39 29.45
CA ALA A 165 30.81 1.34 30.91
C ALA A 165 30.79 -0.10 31.48
N ALA A 166 30.18 -1.07 30.79
CA ALA A 166 30.05 -2.46 31.26
C ALA A 166 31.35 -3.26 31.16
N THR A 167 32.14 -3.09 30.09
CA THR A 167 33.33 -3.92 29.85
C THR A 167 34.46 -3.14 29.19
N ARG A 168 35.72 -3.54 29.41
CA ARG A 168 36.92 -2.94 28.80
C ARG A 168 37.27 -3.57 27.45
N ARG A 169 36.88 -4.83 27.22
CA ARG A 169 37.23 -5.59 26.02
C ARG A 169 36.38 -5.16 24.82
N ARG A 170 36.98 -5.06 23.62
CA ARG A 170 36.30 -4.60 22.39
C ARG A 170 35.11 -5.48 21.98
N TRP A 171 35.31 -6.80 21.92
CA TRP A 171 34.32 -7.75 21.40
C TRP A 171 33.08 -7.90 22.28
N PRO A 172 33.20 -8.03 23.62
CA PRO A 172 32.04 -8.09 24.49
C PRO A 172 31.12 -6.86 24.40
N LYS A 173 31.65 -5.65 24.13
CA LYS A 173 30.80 -4.46 23.93
C LYS A 173 29.92 -4.58 22.70
N VAL A 174 30.50 -5.05 21.59
CA VAL A 174 29.80 -5.25 20.32
C VAL A 174 28.75 -6.35 20.50
N LEU A 175 29.11 -7.47 21.13
CA LEU A 175 28.17 -8.56 21.37
C LEU A 175 27.00 -8.14 22.26
N LEU A 176 27.24 -7.37 23.33
CA LEU A 176 26.19 -6.89 24.21
C LEU A 176 25.26 -5.89 23.50
N TYR A 177 25.80 -5.07 22.59
CA TYR A 177 24.97 -4.22 21.73
C TYR A 177 24.14 -5.05 20.74
N LEU A 178 24.73 -6.04 20.07
CA LEU A 178 24.00 -6.94 19.17
C LEU A 178 22.90 -7.70 19.92
N LEU A 179 23.17 -8.15 21.14
CA LEU A 179 22.16 -8.77 22.01
C LEU A 179 21.03 -7.77 22.33
N LEU A 180 21.35 -6.53 22.72
CA LEU A 180 20.34 -5.50 22.96
C LEU A 180 19.50 -5.22 21.71
N ALA A 181 20.12 -5.11 20.54
CA ALA A 181 19.46 -4.91 19.26
C ALA A 181 18.48 -6.05 18.95
N VAL A 182 18.90 -7.31 19.12
CA VAL A 182 18.05 -8.49 18.93
C VAL A 182 16.91 -8.50 19.94
N VAL A 183 17.21 -8.38 21.24
CA VAL A 183 16.21 -8.46 22.31
C VAL A 183 15.18 -7.33 22.21
N SER A 184 15.59 -6.10 21.90
CA SER A 184 14.66 -4.98 21.70
C SER A 184 13.77 -5.14 20.46
N SER A 185 14.19 -5.94 19.48
CA SER A 185 13.40 -6.25 18.29
C SER A 185 12.40 -7.39 18.50
N LEU A 186 12.56 -8.23 19.54
CA LEU A 186 11.69 -9.39 19.77
C LEU A 186 10.21 -9.02 19.97
N PRO A 187 9.83 -7.99 20.77
CA PRO A 187 8.43 -7.61 20.92
C PRO A 187 7.79 -7.17 19.59
N LEU A 188 8.55 -6.44 18.77
CA LEU A 188 8.11 -6.02 17.45
C LEU A 188 7.97 -7.22 16.50
N ALA A 189 8.95 -8.14 16.49
CA ALA A 189 8.88 -9.36 15.68
C ALA A 189 7.68 -10.21 16.07
N TYR A 190 7.44 -10.42 17.37
CA TYR A 190 6.28 -11.12 17.88
C TYR A 190 4.97 -10.47 17.39
N LEU A 191 4.87 -9.14 17.47
CA LEU A 191 3.70 -8.39 17.04
C LEU A 191 3.46 -8.44 15.53
N LEU A 192 4.51 -8.43 14.71
CA LEU A 192 4.40 -8.60 13.25
C LEU A 192 3.98 -10.02 12.86
N LEU A 193 4.46 -11.02 13.61
CA LEU A 193 4.14 -12.44 13.40
C LEU A 193 2.75 -12.81 13.88
N THR A 194 2.31 -12.28 15.03
CA THR A 194 1.07 -12.70 15.69
C THR A 194 -0.07 -11.69 15.57
N GLY A 195 0.21 -10.41 15.39
CA GLY A 195 -0.79 -9.35 15.29
C GLY A 195 -1.19 -9.02 13.85
N PRO A 196 -2.18 -8.15 13.64
CA PRO A 196 -2.67 -7.76 12.31
C PRO A 196 -1.77 -6.72 11.61
N GLN A 197 -0.89 -6.04 12.34
CA GLN A 197 -0.09 -4.95 11.78
C GLN A 197 1.02 -5.43 10.86
N SER A 198 1.37 -4.54 9.93
CA SER A 198 2.49 -4.60 8.99
C SER A 198 3.41 -3.37 9.09
N PHE A 199 3.04 -2.37 9.90
CA PHE A 199 3.91 -1.26 10.27
C PHE A 199 4.74 -1.60 11.51
N ALA A 200 5.86 -0.89 11.69
CA ALA A 200 6.78 -1.12 12.79
C ALA A 200 7.25 0.19 13.43
N TYR A 201 7.19 0.25 14.75
CA TYR A 201 7.79 1.31 15.56
C TYR A 201 8.93 0.72 16.38
N HIS A 202 10.13 1.29 16.26
CA HIS A 202 11.31 0.90 17.02
C HIS A 202 12.06 2.12 17.56
N HIS A 203 12.57 2.02 18.80
CA HIS A 203 13.31 3.11 19.45
C HIS A 203 14.67 3.39 18.78
N LEU A 204 15.31 2.37 18.19
CA LEU A 204 16.61 2.52 17.50
C LEU A 204 16.45 2.64 15.98
N TYR A 205 15.49 1.93 15.38
CA TYR A 205 15.39 1.79 13.91
C TYR A 205 14.32 2.67 13.29
N GLY A 206 13.57 3.42 14.11
CA GLY A 206 12.66 4.43 13.61
C GLY A 206 11.27 3.86 13.35
N PHE A 207 10.67 4.27 12.26
CA PHE A 207 9.30 3.92 11.90
C PHE A 207 9.28 3.40 10.46
N VAL A 208 8.68 2.23 10.27
CA VAL A 208 8.38 1.65 8.96
C VAL A 208 6.86 1.68 8.81
N ALA A 209 6.37 2.47 7.84
CA ALA A 209 4.94 2.76 7.69
C ALA A 209 4.09 1.56 7.25
N GLY A 210 4.69 0.50 6.71
CA GLY A 210 3.97 -0.65 6.16
C GLY A 210 4.62 -1.17 4.89
N PRO A 211 3.84 -1.81 3.99
CA PRO A 211 4.32 -2.30 2.69
C PRO A 211 5.01 -1.21 1.86
N LEU A 212 6.09 -1.58 1.18
CA LEU A 212 6.97 -0.65 0.45
C LEU A 212 6.29 0.14 -0.68
N TYR A 213 5.14 -0.31 -1.17
CA TYR A 213 4.41 0.30 -2.28
C TYR A 213 3.37 1.36 -1.84
N ASP A 214 3.19 1.57 -0.54
CA ASP A 214 2.27 2.59 -0.04
C ASP A 214 2.96 3.97 -0.01
N GLU A 215 2.53 4.86 -0.90
CA GLU A 215 3.15 6.19 -1.08
C GLU A 215 2.72 7.20 0.00
N ARG A 216 1.61 6.93 0.70
CA ARG A 216 0.99 7.90 1.61
C ARG A 216 1.49 7.73 3.04
N ILE A 217 2.67 8.31 3.29
CA ILE A 217 3.32 8.31 4.60
C ILE A 217 3.22 9.72 5.20
N GLU A 218 2.57 9.82 6.36
CA GLU A 218 2.29 11.09 7.04
C GLU A 218 2.77 11.05 8.49
N ILE A 219 3.11 12.23 9.02
CA ILE A 219 3.45 12.39 10.44
C ILE A 219 2.13 12.41 11.23
N GLY A 220 1.73 11.24 11.72
CA GLY A 220 0.55 11.07 12.57
C GLY A 220 0.82 11.27 14.06
N SER A 221 -0.24 11.48 14.84
CA SER A 221 -0.17 11.59 16.30
C SER A 221 0.45 10.35 16.96
N ALA A 222 0.16 9.14 16.45
CA ALA A 222 0.74 7.89 16.92
C ALA A 222 2.28 7.88 16.82
N LEU A 223 2.81 8.40 15.70
CA LEU A 223 4.26 8.52 15.51
C LEU A 223 4.85 9.53 16.49
N LEU A 224 4.24 10.71 16.62
CA LEU A 224 4.72 11.73 17.56
C LEU A 224 4.73 11.22 19.00
N ALA A 225 3.67 10.53 19.42
CA ALA A 225 3.58 9.92 20.75
C ALA A 225 4.67 8.85 20.96
N TYR A 226 4.89 7.97 19.99
CA TYR A 226 5.95 6.96 20.07
C TYR A 226 7.36 7.58 20.07
N ARG A 227 7.57 8.70 19.38
CA ARG A 227 8.86 9.40 19.41
C ARG A 227 9.08 10.14 20.73
N GLY A 228 8.03 10.67 21.34
CA GLY A 228 8.07 11.13 22.74
C GLY A 228 8.45 9.99 23.70
N LEU A 229 7.84 8.82 23.56
CA LEU A 229 8.20 7.61 24.29
C LEU A 229 9.66 7.20 24.09
N THR A 230 10.17 7.31 22.86
CA THR A 230 11.58 7.03 22.53
C THR A 230 12.54 7.93 23.31
N ILE A 231 12.21 9.21 23.48
CA ILE A 231 13.00 10.13 24.32
C ILE A 231 12.92 9.70 25.79
N LEU A 232 11.73 9.37 26.30
CA LEU A 232 11.54 8.91 27.68
C LEU A 232 12.35 7.63 27.97
N VAL A 233 12.40 6.69 27.04
CA VAL A 233 13.23 5.47 27.14
C VAL A 233 14.72 5.82 27.19
N GLY A 234 15.18 6.76 26.36
CA GLY A 234 16.56 7.26 26.40
C GLY A 234 16.91 7.92 27.74
N LEU A 235 16.02 8.76 28.27
CA LEU A 235 16.18 9.39 29.59
C LEU A 235 16.15 8.37 30.72
N LEU A 236 15.29 7.35 30.64
CA LEU A 236 15.24 6.26 31.59
C LEU A 236 16.58 5.51 31.60
N GLY A 237 17.08 5.12 30.43
CA GLY A 237 18.39 4.48 30.28
C GLY A 237 19.54 5.33 30.85
N LEU A 238 19.50 6.64 30.65
CA LEU A 238 20.50 7.57 31.21
C LEU A 238 20.42 7.66 32.74
N SER A 239 19.21 7.74 33.30
CA SER A 239 18.99 7.79 34.75
C SER A 239 19.41 6.49 35.45
N LEU A 240 19.13 5.33 34.83
CA LEU A 240 19.57 4.02 35.30
C LEU A 240 21.09 3.89 35.23
N LEU A 241 21.73 4.42 34.18
CA LEU A 241 23.19 4.44 34.10
C LEU A 241 23.77 5.24 35.27
N ALA A 242 23.19 6.40 35.58
CA ALA A 242 23.62 7.22 36.71
C ALA A 242 23.45 6.54 38.09
N LEU A 243 22.58 5.54 38.22
CA LEU A 243 22.44 4.71 39.44
C LEU A 243 23.54 3.66 39.58
N LEU A 244 23.97 3.07 38.45
CA LEU A 244 24.92 1.96 38.43
C LEU A 244 26.37 2.40 38.16
N LEU A 245 26.59 3.64 37.68
CA LEU A 245 27.91 4.10 37.29
C LEU A 245 28.76 4.48 38.52
N HIS A 246 29.97 3.92 38.58
CA HIS A 246 31.00 4.39 39.50
C HIS A 246 31.77 5.56 38.86
N PRO A 247 31.58 6.81 39.31
CA PRO A 247 32.06 8.00 38.60
C PRO A 247 33.60 8.04 38.48
N ARG A 248 34.33 7.52 39.49
CA ARG A 248 35.80 7.51 39.48
C ARG A 248 36.46 6.49 38.56
N ARG A 249 35.75 5.41 38.22
CA ARG A 249 36.30 4.32 37.39
C ARG A 249 35.64 4.26 36.02
N PHE A 250 34.60 5.07 35.82
CA PHE A 250 33.68 5.01 34.70
C PHE A 250 33.33 3.55 34.33
N ALA A 251 32.86 2.82 35.34
CA ALA A 251 32.55 1.41 35.25
C ALA A 251 31.24 1.13 35.98
N LEU A 252 30.47 0.15 35.50
CA LEU A 252 29.29 -0.32 36.23
C LEU A 252 29.71 -0.91 37.57
N ALA A 253 28.96 -0.58 38.62
CA ALA A 253 29.16 -1.03 39.98
C ALA A 253 27.79 -1.35 40.62
N ARG A 254 27.82 -1.88 41.85
CA ARG A 254 26.58 -2.13 42.62
C ARG A 254 25.75 -0.84 42.73
N PRO A 255 24.41 -0.94 42.61
CA PRO A 255 23.53 0.21 42.66
C PRO A 255 23.77 0.98 43.96
N ARG A 256 24.10 2.27 43.84
CA ARG A 256 24.09 3.17 44.98
C ARG A 256 22.73 3.85 44.98
N LEU A 257 21.88 3.51 45.95
CA LEU A 257 20.51 4.06 46.13
C LEU A 257 20.54 5.56 46.42
N ARG A 258 20.87 6.35 45.41
CA ARG A 258 20.88 7.82 45.45
C ARG A 258 19.45 8.28 45.18
N ARG A 259 18.84 9.01 46.12
CA ARG A 259 17.43 9.42 46.05
C ARG A 259 17.03 10.07 44.73
N ARG A 260 17.82 11.05 44.24
CA ARG A 260 17.50 11.81 43.01
C ARG A 260 17.39 10.94 41.75
N PRO A 261 18.44 10.21 41.30
CA PRO A 261 18.32 9.37 40.11
C PRO A 261 17.33 8.21 40.31
N LEU A 262 17.14 7.70 41.53
CA LEU A 262 16.16 6.65 41.80
C LEU A 262 14.73 7.14 41.57
N VAL A 263 14.36 8.28 42.15
CA VAL A 263 13.02 8.88 41.96
C VAL A 263 12.79 9.21 40.49
N LEU A 264 13.80 9.75 39.80
CA LEU A 264 13.72 10.02 38.37
C LEU A 264 13.52 8.74 37.55
N SER A 265 14.28 7.67 37.81
CA SER A 265 14.13 6.39 37.12
C SER A 265 12.75 5.77 37.36
N LEU A 266 12.22 5.83 38.59
CA LEU A 266 10.88 5.32 38.90
C LEU A 266 9.78 6.14 38.20
N ALA A 267 9.88 7.46 38.20
CA ALA A 267 8.92 8.33 37.50
C ALA A 267 8.94 8.10 35.98
N LEU A 268 10.14 7.97 35.38
CA LEU A 268 10.29 7.67 33.96
C LEU A 268 9.80 6.26 33.62
N LEU A 269 10.08 5.26 34.46
CA LEU A 269 9.59 3.89 34.28
C LEU A 269 8.04 3.85 34.33
N ALA A 270 7.43 4.56 35.27
CA ALA A 270 5.97 4.67 35.36
C ALA A 270 5.38 5.32 34.09
N ALA A 271 5.99 6.41 33.61
CA ALA A 271 5.56 7.09 32.38
C ALA A 271 5.71 6.21 31.13
N VAL A 272 6.86 5.54 30.97
CA VAL A 272 7.10 4.60 29.86
C VAL A 272 6.07 3.46 29.90
N THR A 273 5.86 2.84 31.06
CA THR A 273 4.91 1.72 31.22
C THR A 273 3.48 2.16 30.91
N ALA A 274 3.06 3.35 31.36
CA ALA A 274 1.73 3.88 31.08
C ALA A 274 1.48 4.12 29.58
N ILE A 275 2.44 4.71 28.87
CA ILE A 275 2.32 4.98 27.43
C ILE A 275 2.38 3.67 26.63
N GLU A 276 3.28 2.75 26.99
CA GLU A 276 3.40 1.43 26.37
C GLU A 276 2.10 0.61 26.52
N GLY A 277 1.45 0.69 27.68
CA GLY A 277 0.14 0.07 27.93
C GLY A 277 -0.99 0.70 27.12
N ALA A 278 -0.91 1.99 26.81
CA ALA A 278 -1.87 2.71 25.97
C ALA A 278 -1.61 2.58 24.46
N GLY A 279 -0.58 1.82 24.04
CA GLY A 279 -0.12 1.78 22.65
C GLY A 279 -1.16 1.36 21.61
N GLY A 280 -2.08 0.45 21.98
CA GLY A 280 -3.23 0.04 21.15
C GLY A 280 -4.16 1.21 20.82
N ARG A 281 -4.54 1.96 21.85
CA ARG A 281 -5.41 3.15 21.73
C ARG A 281 -4.74 4.31 21.00
N ILE A 282 -3.44 4.51 21.24
CA ILE A 282 -2.65 5.59 20.61
C ILE A 282 -2.40 5.27 19.13
N GLY A 283 -2.27 3.98 18.78
CA GLY A 283 -2.17 3.52 17.40
C GLY A 283 -0.76 3.12 16.94
N PHE A 284 0.22 3.02 17.85
CA PHE A 284 1.56 2.50 17.50
C PHE A 284 1.71 0.98 17.72
N ARG A 285 0.66 0.33 18.22
CA ARG A 285 0.51 -1.13 18.35
C ARG A 285 -0.93 -1.48 17.97
N GLN A 286 -1.15 -2.60 17.31
CA GLN A 286 -2.48 -3.11 16.96
C GLN A 286 -2.56 -4.61 17.22
N THR A 287 -3.68 -5.03 17.78
CA THR A 287 -4.02 -6.43 18.08
C THR A 287 -5.32 -6.83 17.37
N TYR A 288 -5.61 -8.13 17.26
CA TYR A 288 -6.89 -8.56 16.68
C TYR A 288 -8.09 -8.08 17.50
N ALA A 289 -7.96 -7.98 18.83
CA ALA A 289 -8.98 -7.37 19.69
C ALA A 289 -9.22 -5.86 19.38
N ASP A 290 -8.20 -5.13 18.92
CA ASP A 290 -8.38 -3.75 18.44
C ASP A 290 -9.21 -3.71 17.14
N LEU A 291 -8.98 -4.65 16.23
CA LEU A 291 -9.73 -4.77 14.98
C LEU A 291 -11.19 -5.17 15.23
N GLU A 292 -11.43 -6.16 16.10
CA GLU A 292 -12.79 -6.58 16.48
C GLU A 292 -13.58 -5.42 17.06
N ARG A 293 -12.99 -4.63 17.96
CA ARG A 293 -13.63 -3.42 18.51
C ARG A 293 -13.86 -2.34 17.45
N ALA A 294 -12.96 -2.19 16.47
CA ALA A 294 -13.09 -1.16 15.45
C ALA A 294 -14.16 -1.49 14.39
N LEU A 295 -14.28 -2.77 14.04
CA LEU A 295 -15.25 -3.26 13.05
C LEU A 295 -16.61 -3.52 13.70
N GLY A 296 -16.65 -4.27 14.80
CA GLY A 296 -17.85 -4.52 15.60
C GLY A 296 -18.89 -5.45 14.98
N GLY A 297 -18.71 -5.93 13.75
CA GLY A 297 -19.54 -6.94 13.11
C GLY A 297 -18.75 -8.24 12.90
N ARG A 298 -19.42 -9.38 13.12
CA ARG A 298 -18.86 -10.72 12.98
C ARG A 298 -19.95 -11.65 12.43
N VAL A 299 -19.62 -12.46 11.44
CA VAL A 299 -20.47 -13.58 10.97
C VAL A 299 -19.60 -14.80 10.74
N GLU A 300 -20.12 -15.96 11.07
CA GLU A 300 -19.43 -17.24 10.95
C GLU A 300 -20.12 -18.11 9.91
N THR A 301 -19.33 -18.84 9.14
CA THR A 301 -19.80 -19.78 8.11
C THR A 301 -19.11 -21.13 8.33
N ASP A 302 -19.35 -22.12 7.47
CA ASP A 302 -18.66 -23.40 7.55
C ASP A 302 -17.13 -23.26 7.48
N HIS A 303 -16.65 -22.32 6.64
CA HIS A 303 -15.22 -22.17 6.37
C HIS A 303 -14.59 -20.88 6.91
N PHE A 304 -15.39 -19.87 7.28
CA PHE A 304 -14.90 -18.53 7.61
C PHE A 304 -15.39 -17.98 8.95
N ILE A 305 -14.58 -17.08 9.51
CA ILE A 305 -15.01 -16.05 10.45
C ILE A 305 -14.78 -14.71 9.76
N ILE A 306 -15.86 -14.01 9.42
CA ILE A 306 -15.81 -12.75 8.67
C ILE A 306 -16.08 -11.60 9.64
N HIS A 307 -15.09 -10.74 9.82
CA HIS A 307 -15.18 -9.51 10.60
C HIS A 307 -15.44 -8.33 9.66
N TYR A 308 -16.45 -7.51 9.96
CA TYR A 308 -16.91 -6.42 9.09
C TYR A 308 -17.47 -5.24 9.89
N PRO A 309 -17.67 -4.05 9.29
CA PRO A 309 -18.20 -2.89 10.00
C PRO A 309 -19.66 -3.12 10.42
N ARG A 310 -19.99 -3.00 11.70
CA ARG A 310 -21.31 -3.33 12.26
C ARG A 310 -22.48 -2.63 11.56
N GLU A 311 -22.26 -1.44 11.00
CA GLU A 311 -23.28 -0.69 10.28
C GLU A 311 -23.68 -1.28 8.91
N ARG A 312 -23.03 -2.36 8.45
CA ARG A 312 -23.42 -3.06 7.21
C ARG A 312 -24.69 -3.88 7.43
N GLY A 313 -25.71 -3.62 6.62
CA GLY A 313 -26.99 -4.33 6.69
C GLY A 313 -26.91 -5.80 6.21
N THR A 314 -27.93 -6.58 6.59
CA THR A 314 -28.05 -8.03 6.33
C THR A 314 -27.87 -8.40 4.86
N GLY A 315 -28.41 -7.62 3.93
CA GLY A 315 -28.26 -7.87 2.49
C GLY A 315 -26.82 -7.74 1.99
N TRP A 316 -25.98 -6.89 2.63
CA TRP A 316 -24.54 -6.84 2.34
C TRP A 316 -23.85 -8.08 2.91
N VAL A 317 -24.14 -8.45 4.16
CA VAL A 317 -23.54 -9.62 4.84
C VAL A 317 -23.80 -10.89 4.05
N ARG A 318 -25.05 -11.12 3.61
CA ARG A 318 -25.44 -12.27 2.81
C ARG A 318 -24.61 -12.39 1.52
N ARG A 319 -24.52 -11.31 0.73
CA ARG A 319 -23.73 -11.31 -0.51
C ARG A 319 -22.25 -11.56 -0.26
N THR A 320 -21.72 -11.02 0.85
CA THR A 320 -20.33 -11.24 1.27
C THR A 320 -20.10 -12.71 1.63
N VAL A 321 -20.96 -13.32 2.46
CA VAL A 321 -20.90 -14.75 2.83
C VAL A 321 -20.95 -15.64 1.58
N ALA A 322 -21.94 -15.42 0.72
CA ALA A 322 -22.10 -16.19 -0.50
C ALA A 322 -20.88 -16.08 -1.44
N ASP A 323 -20.26 -14.90 -1.54
CA ASP A 323 -19.02 -14.72 -2.32
C ASP A 323 -17.84 -15.47 -1.70
N HIS A 324 -17.70 -15.47 -0.37
CA HIS A 324 -16.63 -16.20 0.33
C HIS A 324 -16.74 -17.70 0.10
N GLU A 325 -17.93 -18.27 0.32
CA GLU A 325 -18.17 -19.70 0.14
C GLU A 325 -18.00 -20.13 -1.32
N PHE A 326 -18.48 -19.33 -2.27
CA PHE A 326 -18.26 -19.58 -3.69
C PHE A 326 -16.77 -19.58 -4.07
N ARG A 327 -16.02 -18.54 -3.66
CA ARG A 327 -14.57 -18.46 -3.97
C ARG A 327 -13.79 -19.57 -3.29
N TYR A 328 -14.19 -19.97 -2.09
CA TYR A 328 -13.61 -21.13 -1.40
C TYR A 328 -13.83 -22.42 -2.18
N ALA A 329 -15.07 -22.71 -2.58
CA ALA A 329 -15.40 -23.91 -3.35
C ALA A 329 -14.61 -23.98 -4.68
N GLN A 330 -14.54 -22.87 -5.42
CA GLN A 330 -13.76 -22.77 -6.66
C GLN A 330 -12.28 -23.09 -6.43
N LEU A 331 -11.67 -22.50 -5.39
CA LEU A 331 -10.24 -22.66 -5.13
C LEU A 331 -9.89 -24.06 -4.60
N VAL A 332 -10.73 -24.63 -3.73
CA VAL A 332 -10.55 -26.00 -3.23
C VAL A 332 -10.61 -26.99 -4.39
N ALA A 333 -11.58 -26.83 -5.31
CA ALA A 333 -11.70 -27.66 -6.50
C ALA A 333 -10.48 -27.51 -7.42
N TRP A 334 -10.06 -26.29 -7.72
CA TRP A 334 -8.91 -26.02 -8.60
C TRP A 334 -7.59 -26.55 -8.02
N LEU A 335 -7.31 -26.29 -6.74
CA LEU A 335 -6.10 -26.75 -6.04
C LEU A 335 -6.13 -28.25 -5.69
N ARG A 336 -7.29 -28.91 -5.79
CA ARG A 336 -7.52 -30.29 -5.34
C ARG A 336 -6.98 -30.50 -3.93
N LEU A 337 -7.45 -29.67 -2.99
CA LEU A 337 -7.02 -29.75 -1.59
C LEU A 337 -7.74 -30.89 -0.88
N PRO A 338 -7.01 -31.71 -0.10
CA PRO A 338 -7.62 -32.81 0.63
C PRO A 338 -8.40 -32.29 1.86
N PRO A 339 -9.46 -32.98 2.33
CA PRO A 339 -10.27 -32.51 3.46
C PRO A 339 -9.49 -32.27 4.77
N GLU A 340 -8.34 -32.92 4.95
CA GLU A 340 -7.50 -32.84 6.15
C GLU A 340 -6.93 -31.43 6.39
N VAL A 341 -6.73 -30.64 5.34
CA VAL A 341 -6.18 -29.27 5.43
C VAL A 341 -7.25 -28.19 5.37
N LEU A 342 -8.52 -28.61 5.39
CA LEU A 342 -9.71 -27.77 5.22
C LEU A 342 -10.58 -27.78 6.49
N PRO A 343 -11.34 -26.72 6.78
CA PRO A 343 -12.32 -26.75 7.85
C PRO A 343 -13.38 -27.86 7.64
N PRO A 344 -13.91 -28.47 8.72
CA PRO A 344 -13.61 -28.20 10.14
C PRO A 344 -12.38 -28.94 10.68
N LYS A 345 -11.71 -29.79 9.88
CA LYS A 345 -10.48 -30.50 10.31
C LYS A 345 -9.31 -29.53 10.53
N ALA A 346 -9.33 -28.37 9.87
CA ALA A 346 -8.45 -27.24 10.11
C ALA A 346 -9.22 -26.02 10.66
N PRO A 347 -8.55 -25.05 11.31
CA PRO A 347 -9.19 -23.82 11.76
C PRO A 347 -9.87 -23.04 10.62
N LYS A 348 -10.98 -22.37 10.94
CA LYS A 348 -11.67 -21.45 10.02
C LYS A 348 -10.75 -20.31 9.57
N ILE A 349 -11.04 -19.77 8.40
CA ILE A 349 -10.26 -18.70 7.79
C ILE A 349 -10.82 -17.35 8.26
N HIS A 350 -9.95 -16.47 8.77
CA HIS A 350 -10.36 -15.14 9.20
C HIS A 350 -10.33 -14.14 8.02
N SER A 351 -11.48 -13.55 7.71
CA SER A 351 -11.61 -12.48 6.73
C SER A 351 -11.89 -11.16 7.44
N TRP A 352 -10.99 -10.17 7.29
CA TRP A 352 -11.14 -8.85 7.89
C TRP A 352 -11.50 -7.82 6.82
N ILE A 353 -12.73 -7.31 6.82
CA ILE A 353 -13.22 -6.36 5.83
C ILE A 353 -13.37 -4.98 6.46
N PHE A 354 -12.51 -4.04 6.07
CA PHE A 354 -12.54 -2.65 6.55
C PHE A 354 -13.52 -1.78 5.75
N ARG A 355 -14.01 -0.69 6.36
CA ARG A 355 -14.91 0.28 5.72
C ARG A 355 -14.33 0.86 4.44
N ASN A 356 -13.04 1.17 4.47
CA ASN A 356 -12.30 1.81 3.38
C ASN A 356 -10.79 1.61 3.55
N ARG A 357 -10.02 2.13 2.59
CA ARG A 357 -8.56 2.04 2.54
C ARG A 357 -7.90 2.75 3.71
N GLU A 358 -8.44 3.91 4.11
CA GLU A 358 -7.92 4.74 5.19
C GLU A 358 -7.98 4.01 6.55
N GLU A 359 -9.10 3.35 6.83
CA GLU A 359 -9.25 2.54 8.03
C GLU A 359 -8.31 1.33 8.02
N LYS A 360 -8.24 0.59 6.91
CA LYS A 360 -7.30 -0.53 6.76
C LYS A 360 -5.86 -0.06 6.99
N GLY A 361 -5.47 1.06 6.37
CA GLY A 361 -4.13 1.64 6.54
C GLY A 361 -3.82 2.03 7.98
N ARG A 362 -4.78 2.61 8.71
CA ARG A 362 -4.60 2.99 10.12
C ARG A 362 -4.45 1.77 11.04
N LEU A 363 -5.21 0.70 10.81
CA LEU A 363 -5.25 -0.47 11.69
C LEU A 363 -4.21 -1.54 11.34
N THR A 364 -3.75 -1.59 10.09
CA THR A 364 -2.81 -2.64 9.63
C THR A 364 -1.52 -2.09 9.06
N GLY A 365 -1.47 -0.82 8.66
CA GLY A 365 -0.33 -0.24 7.92
C GLY A 365 -0.40 -0.45 6.40
N ALA A 366 -1.44 -1.11 5.89
CA ALA A 366 -1.60 -1.41 4.47
C ALA A 366 -2.79 -0.67 3.89
N ARG A 367 -2.62 0.55 3.38
CA ARG A 367 -3.75 1.36 2.87
C ARG A 367 -4.23 0.82 1.53
N HIS A 368 -3.30 0.69 0.59
CA HIS A 368 -3.59 0.32 -0.80
C HIS A 368 -3.30 -1.16 -1.10
N THR A 369 -2.41 -1.77 -0.35
CA THR A 369 -2.00 -3.17 -0.54
C THR A 369 -2.94 -4.11 0.20
N SER A 370 -3.50 -5.09 -0.49
CA SER A 370 -4.18 -6.22 0.16
C SER A 370 -3.12 -7.13 0.78
N ILE A 371 -3.40 -7.67 1.96
CA ILE A 371 -2.45 -8.51 2.70
C ILE A 371 -3.15 -9.79 3.10
N ALA A 372 -2.47 -10.91 2.88
CA ALA A 372 -2.75 -12.18 3.52
C ALA A 372 -1.63 -12.51 4.53
N LYS A 373 -2.00 -13.20 5.60
CA LYS A 373 -1.07 -13.84 6.54
C LYS A 373 -1.35 -15.36 6.54
N PRO A 374 -0.78 -16.11 5.57
CA PRO A 374 -1.07 -17.53 5.37
C PRO A 374 -0.86 -18.38 6.63
N TRP A 375 0.19 -18.11 7.39
CA TRP A 375 0.50 -18.78 8.67
C TRP A 375 -0.53 -18.53 9.78
N GLN A 376 -1.39 -17.53 9.64
CA GLN A 376 -2.49 -17.25 10.57
C GLN A 376 -3.86 -17.60 9.99
N ARG A 377 -3.91 -18.14 8.76
CA ARG A 377 -5.15 -18.36 8.00
C ARG A 377 -6.04 -17.11 7.96
N ALA A 378 -5.44 -15.95 7.74
CA ALA A 378 -6.13 -14.66 7.77
C ALA A 378 -5.81 -13.80 6.54
N PHE A 379 -6.77 -13.01 6.09
CA PHE A 379 -6.54 -11.98 5.06
C PHE A 379 -7.35 -10.70 5.32
N PHE A 380 -6.88 -9.59 4.74
CA PHE A 380 -7.31 -8.23 5.07
C PHE A 380 -7.76 -7.47 3.82
N LEU A 381 -9.07 -7.25 3.72
CA LEU A 381 -9.75 -6.58 2.62
C LEU A 381 -10.34 -5.24 3.07
N HIS A 382 -10.64 -4.37 2.13
CA HIS A 382 -11.48 -3.19 2.38
C HIS A 382 -12.67 -3.26 1.41
N ASP A 383 -13.81 -2.71 1.79
CA ASP A 383 -15.00 -2.79 0.96
C ASP A 383 -14.79 -2.11 -0.41
N GLU A 384 -14.76 -2.92 -1.46
CA GLU A 384 -14.70 -2.51 -2.86
C GLU A 384 -15.98 -2.90 -3.64
N GLY A 385 -17.06 -3.24 -2.93
CA GLY A 385 -18.32 -3.69 -3.51
C GLY A 385 -18.38 -5.21 -3.80
N HIS A 386 -19.46 -5.63 -4.45
CA HIS A 386 -19.77 -7.03 -4.74
C HIS A 386 -19.92 -7.26 -6.26
N PRO A 387 -19.40 -8.38 -6.81
CA PRO A 387 -18.49 -9.34 -6.18
C PRO A 387 -17.14 -8.72 -5.79
N HIS A 388 -16.51 -9.24 -4.74
CA HIS A 388 -15.30 -8.63 -4.20
C HIS A 388 -14.09 -8.90 -5.11
N ARG A 389 -13.43 -7.81 -5.52
CA ARG A 389 -12.42 -7.82 -6.58
C ARG A 389 -11.15 -8.60 -6.31
N THR A 390 -10.72 -8.70 -5.05
CA THR A 390 -9.45 -9.34 -4.66
C THR A 390 -9.65 -10.51 -3.71
N LEU A 391 -10.90 -10.90 -3.44
CA LEU A 391 -11.20 -11.94 -2.43
C LEU A 391 -10.58 -13.28 -2.82
N LYS A 392 -10.81 -13.70 -4.06
CA LYS A 392 -10.28 -14.97 -4.59
C LYS A 392 -8.75 -15.00 -4.61
N HIS A 393 -8.10 -13.88 -4.94
CA HIS A 393 -6.63 -13.75 -4.90
C HIS A 393 -6.06 -13.92 -3.49
N GLU A 394 -6.57 -13.18 -2.50
CA GLU A 394 -6.06 -13.29 -1.12
C GLU A 394 -6.41 -14.64 -0.48
N LEU A 395 -7.57 -15.20 -0.83
CA LEU A 395 -7.96 -16.53 -0.36
C LEU A 395 -7.06 -17.63 -0.96
N ALA A 396 -6.60 -17.47 -2.21
CA ALA A 396 -5.65 -18.39 -2.81
C ALA A 396 -4.32 -18.46 -2.02
N HIS A 397 -3.82 -17.31 -1.54
CA HIS A 397 -2.64 -17.27 -0.65
C HIS A 397 -2.87 -18.05 0.64
N VAL A 398 -4.04 -17.90 1.27
CA VAL A 398 -4.36 -18.60 2.52
C VAL A 398 -4.57 -20.11 2.32
N LEU A 399 -5.22 -20.53 1.24
CA LEU A 399 -5.44 -21.95 0.96
C LEU A 399 -4.14 -22.66 0.53
N ALA A 400 -3.27 -21.96 -0.20
CA ALA A 400 -1.95 -22.44 -0.57
C ALA A 400 -1.00 -22.63 0.63
N ALA A 401 -1.32 -22.04 1.80
CA ALA A 401 -0.56 -22.21 3.04
C ALA A 401 -0.36 -23.69 3.42
N SER A 402 -1.35 -24.52 3.10
CA SER A 402 -1.31 -25.97 3.35
C SER A 402 -0.26 -26.71 2.52
N LEU A 403 0.23 -26.10 1.43
CA LEU A 403 1.18 -26.69 0.49
C LEU A 403 2.63 -26.39 0.85
N ALA A 404 2.89 -25.31 1.58
CA ALA A 404 4.24 -24.83 1.84
C ALA A 404 4.68 -25.09 3.28
N PRO A 405 5.82 -25.76 3.50
CA PRO A 405 6.41 -25.89 4.83
C PRO A 405 7.05 -24.57 5.28
N GLY A 406 7.27 -24.45 6.59
CA GLY A 406 8.02 -23.33 7.18
C GLY A 406 7.13 -22.30 7.91
N PRO A 407 7.75 -21.34 8.62
CA PRO A 407 7.07 -20.50 9.60
C PRO A 407 6.02 -19.54 8.99
N PHE A 408 6.15 -19.22 7.71
CA PHE A 408 5.24 -18.31 7.01
C PHE A 408 4.25 -19.02 6.08
N HIS A 409 4.38 -20.35 5.90
CA HIS A 409 3.53 -21.14 5.01
C HIS A 409 3.40 -20.55 3.58
N VAL A 410 4.53 -20.18 2.99
CA VAL A 410 4.61 -19.69 1.60
C VAL A 410 5.76 -20.36 0.86
N ALA A 411 5.66 -20.45 -0.47
CA ALA A 411 6.68 -21.06 -1.31
C ALA A 411 8.06 -20.41 -1.06
N SER A 412 8.98 -21.17 -0.47
CA SER A 412 10.28 -20.66 -0.04
C SER A 412 11.38 -21.67 -0.31
N SER A 413 12.48 -21.25 -0.93
CA SER A 413 13.64 -22.12 -1.11
C SER A 413 14.32 -22.35 0.23
N ASN A 414 14.60 -23.63 0.53
CA ASN A 414 15.13 -24.11 1.82
C ASN A 414 14.32 -23.64 3.05
N GLY A 415 13.04 -23.28 2.88
CA GLY A 415 12.17 -22.80 3.95
C GLY A 415 12.47 -21.38 4.45
N ILE A 416 13.38 -20.63 3.82
CA ILE A 416 13.86 -19.33 4.32
C ILE A 416 13.64 -18.20 3.31
N VAL A 417 13.96 -18.42 2.03
CA VAL A 417 13.93 -17.35 1.02
C VAL A 417 12.64 -17.47 0.19
N PRO A 418 11.69 -16.54 0.33
CA PRO A 418 10.43 -16.59 -0.43
C PRO A 418 10.68 -16.54 -1.93
N ASN A 419 9.94 -17.36 -2.68
CA ASN A 419 9.87 -17.30 -4.12
C ASN A 419 8.62 -16.50 -4.52
N ASP A 420 8.76 -15.18 -4.55
CA ASP A 420 7.63 -14.27 -4.78
C ASP A 420 6.90 -14.59 -6.13
N GLY A 421 7.63 -15.08 -7.15
CA GLY A 421 7.07 -15.49 -8.44
C GLY A 421 6.13 -16.70 -8.33
N LEU A 422 6.46 -17.71 -7.52
CA LEU A 422 5.55 -18.82 -7.22
C LEU A 422 4.38 -18.39 -6.33
N ILE A 423 4.64 -17.52 -5.35
CA ILE A 423 3.62 -17.03 -4.40
C ILE A 423 2.54 -16.25 -5.14
N GLU A 424 2.91 -15.15 -5.82
CA GLU A 424 1.94 -14.31 -6.56
C GLU A 424 1.47 -14.99 -7.85
N GLY A 425 2.33 -15.77 -8.49
CA GLY A 425 1.96 -16.51 -9.70
C GLY A 425 0.84 -17.52 -9.44
N LEU A 426 0.90 -18.28 -8.34
CA LEU A 426 -0.19 -19.19 -7.96
C LEU A 426 -1.49 -18.43 -7.71
N ALA A 427 -1.46 -17.34 -6.95
CA ALA A 427 -2.65 -16.57 -6.63
C ALA A 427 -3.31 -15.98 -7.88
N VAL A 428 -2.53 -15.42 -8.82
CA VAL A 428 -3.06 -14.91 -10.11
C VAL A 428 -3.59 -16.04 -10.99
N ALA A 429 -2.90 -17.19 -11.05
CA ALA A 429 -3.34 -18.35 -11.82
C ALA A 429 -4.66 -18.93 -11.31
N ALA A 430 -4.86 -18.90 -9.99
CA ALA A 430 -6.07 -19.38 -9.30
C ALA A 430 -7.23 -18.36 -9.39
N ASP A 431 -6.96 -17.06 -9.18
CA ASP A 431 -7.93 -15.99 -9.35
C ASP A 431 -8.45 -15.97 -10.78
N TRP A 432 -7.51 -16.04 -11.74
CA TRP A 432 -7.71 -16.03 -13.19
C TRP A 432 -8.63 -14.91 -13.67
N ARG A 433 -8.52 -13.76 -13.04
CA ARG A 433 -9.33 -12.61 -13.37
C ARG A 433 -8.95 -12.06 -14.75
N ALA A 434 -9.97 -11.82 -15.56
CA ALA A 434 -9.85 -11.11 -16.82
C ALA A 434 -10.74 -9.87 -16.82
N ASP A 435 -10.19 -8.75 -17.29
CA ASP A 435 -10.91 -7.49 -17.49
C ASP A 435 -11.20 -7.28 -18.99
N ARG A 436 -10.24 -6.76 -19.75
CA ARG A 436 -10.27 -6.76 -21.23
C ARG A 436 -9.65 -8.05 -21.78
N ALA A 437 -8.57 -8.49 -21.14
CA ALA A 437 -7.82 -9.67 -21.53
C ALA A 437 -7.51 -10.55 -20.30
N SER A 438 -7.24 -11.83 -20.54
CA SER A 438 -6.75 -12.74 -19.51
C SER A 438 -5.29 -12.41 -19.14
N PRO A 439 -4.73 -12.98 -18.07
CA PRO A 439 -3.30 -12.89 -17.81
C PRO A 439 -2.42 -13.35 -18.99
N HIS A 440 -2.88 -14.31 -19.81
CA HIS A 440 -2.18 -14.70 -21.05
C HIS A 440 -2.24 -13.60 -22.11
N GLY A 441 -3.42 -13.04 -22.38
CA GLY A 441 -3.57 -11.94 -23.33
C GLY A 441 -2.75 -10.70 -22.93
N TRP A 442 -2.70 -10.39 -21.63
CA TRP A 442 -1.83 -9.32 -21.12
C TRP A 442 -0.34 -9.65 -21.22
N ALA A 443 0.06 -10.92 -21.02
CA ALA A 443 1.43 -11.36 -21.25
C ALA A 443 1.84 -11.20 -22.72
N ARG A 444 0.99 -11.64 -23.65
CA ARG A 444 1.17 -11.49 -25.10
C ARG A 444 1.33 -10.02 -25.50
N ALA A 445 0.48 -9.14 -24.96
CA ALA A 445 0.55 -7.71 -25.22
C ALA A 445 1.86 -7.10 -24.67
N MET A 446 2.28 -7.47 -23.47
CA MET A 446 3.56 -7.00 -22.90
C MET A 446 4.77 -7.43 -23.74
N MET A 447 4.77 -8.66 -24.27
CA MET A 447 5.81 -9.15 -25.16
C MET A 447 5.82 -8.37 -26.49
N ALA A 448 4.65 -8.13 -27.09
CA ALA A 448 4.53 -7.32 -28.31
C ALA A 448 5.10 -5.90 -28.14
N LEU A 449 4.88 -5.31 -26.97
CA LEU A 449 5.34 -3.96 -26.63
C LEU A 449 6.81 -3.88 -26.21
N GLY A 450 7.50 -5.00 -26.03
CA GLY A 450 8.87 -5.03 -25.51
C GLY A 450 9.00 -4.53 -24.07
N VAL A 451 7.92 -4.57 -23.29
CA VAL A 451 7.90 -4.07 -21.88
C VAL A 451 7.81 -5.19 -20.84
N ALA A 452 7.77 -6.45 -21.27
CA ALA A 452 7.80 -7.62 -20.39
C ALA A 452 9.16 -7.71 -19.65
N PRO A 453 9.18 -7.78 -18.30
CA PRO A 453 10.42 -8.10 -17.59
C PRO A 453 10.89 -9.53 -17.91
N PRO A 454 12.20 -9.83 -17.77
CA PRO A 454 12.72 -11.19 -17.93
C PRO A 454 12.05 -12.15 -16.94
N ILE A 455 11.39 -13.20 -17.43
CA ILE A 455 10.59 -14.12 -16.62
C ILE A 455 11.44 -14.84 -15.58
N GLU A 456 12.68 -15.17 -15.94
CA GLU A 456 13.67 -15.85 -15.09
C GLU A 456 13.92 -15.05 -13.80
N SER A 457 13.99 -13.72 -13.91
CA SER A 457 14.21 -12.84 -12.76
C SER A 457 13.04 -12.80 -11.77
N LEU A 458 11.83 -13.19 -12.19
CA LEU A 458 10.64 -13.14 -11.35
C LEU A 458 10.58 -14.31 -10.36
N PHE A 459 11.21 -15.44 -10.68
CA PHE A 459 11.22 -16.66 -9.87
C PHE A 459 12.51 -16.87 -9.07
N HIS A 460 13.44 -15.92 -9.14
CA HIS A 460 14.74 -15.97 -8.49
C HIS A 460 14.95 -14.75 -7.57
N GLY A 461 15.11 -15.00 -6.26
CA GLY A 461 15.44 -13.96 -5.27
C GLY A 461 14.40 -12.83 -5.18
N SER A 462 14.88 -11.59 -5.03
CA SER A 462 14.05 -10.39 -4.86
C SER A 462 13.64 -9.71 -6.17
N GLY A 463 13.80 -10.35 -7.34
CA GLY A 463 13.58 -9.71 -8.65
C GLY A 463 12.15 -9.19 -8.87
N LEU A 464 11.15 -9.90 -8.34
CA LEU A 464 9.74 -9.46 -8.36
C LEU A 464 9.55 -8.11 -7.64
N ARG A 465 10.30 -7.87 -6.56
CA ARG A 465 10.18 -6.68 -5.69
C ARG A 465 10.62 -5.39 -6.39
N PHE A 466 11.52 -5.51 -7.36
CA PHE A 466 12.10 -4.38 -8.11
C PHE A 466 11.43 -4.14 -9.46
N ALA A 467 10.69 -5.12 -10.00
CA ALA A 467 9.84 -4.95 -11.17
C ALA A 467 8.55 -4.17 -10.83
N ALA A 468 7.88 -3.60 -11.84
CA ALA A 468 6.56 -3.04 -11.61
C ALA A 468 5.57 -4.18 -11.31
N ALA A 469 4.97 -4.19 -10.12
CA ALA A 469 4.15 -5.29 -9.61
C ALA A 469 3.08 -5.77 -10.60
N SER A 470 2.42 -4.85 -11.31
CA SER A 470 1.40 -5.19 -12.31
C SER A 470 1.93 -6.02 -13.48
N ARG A 471 3.16 -5.78 -13.95
CA ARG A 471 3.79 -6.56 -15.01
C ARG A 471 4.25 -7.92 -14.49
N ALA A 472 4.93 -7.89 -13.34
CA ALA A 472 5.56 -9.06 -12.74
C ALA A 472 4.53 -10.13 -12.36
N TYR A 473 3.45 -9.74 -11.68
CA TYR A 473 2.42 -10.68 -11.21
C TYR A 473 1.64 -11.27 -12.38
N THR A 474 1.34 -10.45 -13.40
CA THR A 474 0.62 -10.92 -14.60
C THR A 474 1.42 -11.98 -15.36
N LEU A 475 2.74 -11.77 -15.56
CA LEU A 475 3.59 -12.76 -16.22
C LEU A 475 3.76 -14.03 -15.37
N ALA A 476 4.00 -13.89 -14.07
CA ALA A 476 4.11 -15.03 -13.17
C ALA A 476 2.82 -15.87 -13.13
N GLY A 477 1.65 -15.21 -13.08
CA GLY A 477 0.35 -15.86 -13.12
C GLY A 477 0.06 -16.57 -14.44
N SER A 478 0.38 -15.91 -15.55
CA SER A 478 0.33 -16.51 -16.88
C SER A 478 1.20 -17.78 -16.95
N PHE A 479 2.43 -17.72 -16.45
CA PHE A 479 3.34 -18.87 -16.43
C PHE A 479 2.82 -20.01 -15.55
N VAL A 480 2.39 -19.73 -14.31
CA VAL A 480 1.89 -20.75 -13.39
C VAL A 480 0.58 -21.36 -13.90
N ARG A 481 -0.29 -20.59 -14.55
CA ARG A 481 -1.48 -21.14 -15.20
C ARG A 481 -1.14 -22.08 -16.35
N TRP A 482 -0.20 -21.68 -17.22
CA TRP A 482 0.29 -22.55 -18.28
C TRP A 482 0.88 -23.85 -17.74
N LEU A 483 1.63 -23.81 -16.62
CA LEU A 483 2.09 -25.02 -15.94
C LEU A 483 0.94 -25.89 -15.43
N ALA A 484 -0.08 -25.29 -14.81
CA ALA A 484 -1.25 -26.02 -14.34
C ALA A 484 -1.99 -26.71 -15.50
N ASP A 485 -2.15 -26.01 -16.63
CA ASP A 485 -2.92 -26.49 -17.77
C ASP A 485 -2.14 -27.56 -18.58
N THR A 486 -0.80 -27.47 -18.64
CA THR A 486 0.04 -28.39 -19.43
C THR A 486 0.63 -29.56 -18.64
N ARG A 487 0.87 -29.38 -17.33
CA ARG A 487 1.51 -30.38 -16.45
C ARG A 487 0.60 -30.84 -15.31
N GLY A 488 -0.59 -30.24 -15.18
CA GLY A 488 -1.53 -30.51 -14.10
C GLY A 488 -1.20 -29.76 -12.81
N ILE A 489 -2.23 -29.56 -11.98
CA ILE A 489 -2.08 -28.84 -10.70
C ILE A 489 -1.10 -29.53 -9.73
N GLY A 490 -0.91 -30.84 -9.83
CA GLY A 490 0.07 -31.58 -9.02
C GLY A 490 1.51 -31.08 -9.20
N ALA A 491 1.89 -30.75 -10.43
CA ALA A 491 3.20 -30.17 -10.73
C ALA A 491 3.37 -28.78 -10.08
N VAL A 492 2.34 -27.94 -10.17
CA VAL A 492 2.33 -26.61 -9.54
C VAL A 492 2.47 -26.74 -8.02
N LYS A 493 1.74 -27.67 -7.39
CA LYS A 493 1.84 -27.93 -5.94
C LYS A 493 3.24 -28.38 -5.55
N ALA A 494 3.87 -29.27 -6.32
CA ALA A 494 5.23 -29.74 -6.06
C ALA A 494 6.26 -28.60 -6.14
N ALA A 495 6.18 -27.74 -7.16
CA ALA A 495 7.04 -26.56 -7.28
C ALA A 495 6.80 -25.56 -6.13
N TYR A 496 5.54 -25.33 -5.76
CA TYR A 496 5.17 -24.44 -4.65
C TYR A 496 5.71 -24.95 -3.32
N GLN A 497 5.53 -26.24 -3.02
CA GLN A 497 6.03 -26.89 -1.81
C GLN A 497 7.56 -26.81 -1.72
N ALA A 498 8.26 -27.03 -2.84
CA ALA A 498 9.72 -26.94 -2.88
C ALA A 498 10.25 -25.50 -2.89
N GLY A 499 9.42 -24.52 -3.26
CA GLY A 499 9.81 -23.13 -3.46
C GLY A 499 10.73 -22.91 -4.67
N ARG A 500 10.80 -23.87 -5.59
CA ARG A 500 11.73 -23.89 -6.73
C ARG A 500 11.13 -24.67 -7.92
N LEU A 501 11.52 -24.28 -9.13
CA LEU A 501 10.99 -24.83 -10.39
C LEU A 501 11.77 -26.05 -10.90
N ASP A 502 13.01 -26.24 -10.45
CA ASP A 502 13.91 -27.32 -10.87
C ASP A 502 13.36 -28.73 -10.54
N VAL A 503 12.45 -28.84 -9.56
CA VAL A 503 11.72 -30.08 -9.26
C VAL A 503 10.83 -30.56 -10.41
N LEU A 504 10.53 -29.69 -11.38
CA LEU A 504 9.75 -30.02 -12.57
C LEU A 504 10.64 -30.25 -13.81
N GLY A 505 11.96 -30.26 -13.65
CA GLY A 505 12.95 -30.28 -14.73
C GLY A 505 13.65 -28.93 -14.90
N ASP A 506 14.39 -28.75 -15.99
CA ASP A 506 15.15 -27.52 -16.23
C ASP A 506 14.22 -26.28 -16.35
N PRO A 507 14.34 -25.28 -15.46
CA PRO A 507 13.50 -24.08 -15.50
C PRO A 507 13.59 -23.31 -16.82
N LYS A 508 14.76 -23.29 -17.48
CA LYS A 508 14.92 -22.61 -18.77
C LYS A 508 14.00 -23.23 -19.82
N THR A 509 13.97 -24.57 -19.89
CA THR A 509 13.06 -25.30 -20.77
C THR A 509 11.59 -24.97 -20.50
N LEU A 510 11.20 -24.80 -19.23
CA LEU A 510 9.84 -24.37 -18.86
C LEU A 510 9.53 -22.95 -19.36
N PHE A 511 10.44 -22.00 -19.12
CA PHE A 511 10.26 -20.62 -19.58
C PHE A 511 10.24 -20.51 -21.11
N ASP A 512 11.06 -21.29 -21.82
CA ASP A 512 11.05 -21.36 -23.29
C ASP A 512 9.75 -21.95 -23.83
N GLY A 513 9.21 -22.98 -23.18
CA GLY A 513 7.91 -23.55 -23.51
C GLY A 513 6.78 -22.54 -23.37
N TRP A 514 6.73 -21.83 -22.25
CA TRP A 514 5.75 -20.78 -22.02
C TRP A 514 5.90 -19.60 -23.00
N ARG A 515 7.13 -19.17 -23.32
CA ARG A 515 7.35 -18.10 -24.31
C ARG A 515 6.77 -18.45 -25.68
N ARG A 516 6.96 -19.67 -26.15
CA ARG A 516 6.39 -20.15 -27.42
C ARG A 516 4.87 -20.14 -27.39
N PHE A 517 4.29 -20.68 -26.31
CA PHE A 517 2.85 -20.66 -26.10
C PHE A 517 2.27 -19.23 -26.10
N ILE A 518 2.88 -18.30 -25.39
CA ILE A 518 2.42 -16.91 -25.34
C ILE A 518 2.64 -16.20 -26.67
N ALA A 519 3.67 -16.51 -27.45
CA ALA A 519 3.88 -15.89 -28.76
C ALA A 519 2.73 -16.17 -29.74
N GLU A 520 2.14 -17.37 -29.65
CA GLU A 520 1.00 -17.81 -30.47
C GLU A 520 -0.36 -17.38 -29.90
N TRP A 521 -0.42 -16.86 -28.67
CA TRP A 521 -1.68 -16.41 -28.06
C TRP A 521 -2.29 -15.25 -28.87
N PRO A 522 -3.61 -15.26 -29.15
CA PRO A 522 -4.27 -14.19 -29.89
C PRO A 522 -4.08 -12.81 -29.23
N LEU A 523 -3.81 -11.80 -30.05
CA LEU A 523 -3.72 -10.40 -29.61
C LEU A 523 -4.55 -9.51 -30.50
N ASP A 524 -5.65 -8.99 -29.97
CA ASP A 524 -6.42 -7.97 -30.67
C ASP A 524 -5.76 -6.58 -30.53
N PRO A 525 -5.89 -5.69 -31.54
CA PRO A 525 -5.27 -4.36 -31.52
C PRO A 525 -5.74 -3.46 -30.36
N ALA A 526 -6.96 -3.64 -29.87
CA ALA A 526 -7.49 -2.83 -28.78
C ALA A 526 -6.86 -3.21 -27.43
N THR A 527 -6.64 -4.50 -27.18
CA THR A 527 -5.86 -5.00 -26.05
C THR A 527 -4.42 -4.51 -26.09
N GLU A 528 -3.78 -4.46 -27.26
CA GLU A 528 -2.43 -3.88 -27.38
C GLU A 528 -2.43 -2.38 -27.00
N ARG A 529 -3.40 -1.59 -27.47
CA ARG A 529 -3.54 -0.16 -27.10
C ARG A 529 -3.81 0.00 -25.60
N ALA A 530 -4.68 -0.81 -25.02
CA ALA A 530 -4.95 -0.82 -23.59
C ALA A 530 -3.70 -1.21 -22.77
N ALA A 531 -2.88 -2.14 -23.26
CA ALA A 531 -1.63 -2.54 -22.63
C ALA A 531 -0.60 -1.39 -22.62
N ARG A 532 -0.54 -0.56 -23.68
CA ARG A 532 0.31 0.65 -23.69
C ARG A 532 -0.07 1.63 -22.58
N ALA A 533 -1.36 1.82 -22.33
CA ALA A 533 -1.86 2.65 -21.23
C ALA A 533 -1.58 2.02 -19.85
N ARG A 534 -1.71 0.69 -19.73
CA ARG A 534 -1.57 -0.03 -18.47
C ARG A 534 -0.12 -0.19 -17.99
N PHE A 535 0.81 -0.54 -18.88
CA PHE A 535 2.14 -1.05 -18.50
C PHE A 535 3.30 -0.07 -18.72
N ARG A 536 3.08 1.11 -19.34
CA ARG A 536 4.14 2.12 -19.52
C ARG A 536 4.52 2.89 -18.26
N ARG A 537 3.74 2.81 -17.18
CA ARG A 537 4.03 3.55 -15.94
C ARG A 537 5.30 3.01 -15.26
N PRO A 538 6.27 3.89 -14.90
CA PRO A 538 7.49 3.47 -14.22
C PRO A 538 7.19 2.99 -12.78
N SER A 539 8.13 2.22 -12.21
CA SER A 539 8.08 1.83 -10.79
C SER A 539 8.20 3.05 -9.88
N ILE A 540 7.58 3.00 -8.70
CA ILE A 540 7.68 4.00 -7.62
C ILE A 540 9.15 4.33 -7.29
N PHE A 541 10.04 3.34 -7.31
CA PHE A 541 11.47 3.53 -7.00
C PHE A 541 12.23 4.39 -8.00
N ARG A 542 11.60 4.76 -9.12
CA ARG A 542 12.15 5.69 -10.12
C ARG A 542 11.54 7.09 -10.02
N ARG A 543 10.54 7.30 -9.15
CA ARG A 543 9.87 8.59 -8.94
C ARG A 543 10.52 9.32 -7.76
N ARG A 544 11.03 10.52 -8.01
CA ARG A 544 11.78 11.28 -7.00
C ARG A 544 10.89 11.85 -5.88
N CYS A 545 9.76 12.46 -6.25
CA CYS A 545 8.83 13.12 -5.32
C CYS A 545 7.57 12.31 -5.02
N ALA A 546 7.64 10.97 -5.10
CA ALA A 546 6.47 10.08 -5.03
C ALA A 546 5.58 10.32 -3.80
N ILE A 547 6.18 10.44 -2.61
CA ILE A 547 5.46 10.63 -1.34
C ILE A 547 4.75 12.00 -1.30
N ASP A 548 5.41 13.05 -1.81
CA ASP A 548 4.85 14.41 -1.80
C ASP A 548 3.70 14.54 -2.81
N VAL A 549 3.86 13.97 -4.00
CA VAL A 549 2.78 13.88 -4.99
C VAL A 549 1.60 13.10 -4.45
N ALA A 550 1.83 11.97 -3.76
CA ALA A 550 0.75 11.20 -3.14
C ALA A 550 -0.02 12.01 -2.09
N ARG A 551 0.68 12.85 -1.30
CA ARG A 551 0.06 13.76 -0.33
C ARG A 551 -0.78 14.85 -1.02
N TRP A 552 -0.24 15.53 -2.04
CA TRP A 552 -0.99 16.55 -2.79
C TRP A 552 -2.18 15.97 -3.54
N LYS A 553 -2.03 14.77 -4.13
CA LYS A 553 -3.12 14.01 -4.76
C LYS A 553 -4.24 13.68 -3.79
N ALA A 554 -3.90 13.22 -2.57
CA ALA A 554 -4.90 12.96 -1.54
C ALA A 554 -5.67 14.24 -1.15
N ARG A 555 -4.97 15.38 -1.03
CA ARG A 555 -5.59 16.68 -0.78
C ARG A 555 -6.51 17.10 -1.92
N ALA A 556 -6.07 16.93 -3.17
CA ALA A 556 -6.86 17.26 -4.36
C ALA A 556 -8.15 16.43 -4.41
N ILE A 557 -8.06 15.12 -4.21
CA ILE A 557 -9.23 14.22 -4.17
C ILE A 557 -10.18 14.59 -3.02
N ALA A 558 -9.65 14.93 -1.84
CA ALA A 558 -10.48 15.36 -0.72
C ALA A 558 -11.17 16.72 -0.99
N ALA A 559 -10.50 17.64 -1.69
CA ALA A 559 -11.09 18.90 -2.13
C ALA A 559 -12.20 18.67 -3.17
N GLN A 560 -11.98 17.79 -4.16
CA GLN A 560 -13.00 17.42 -5.16
C GLN A 560 -14.23 16.80 -4.50
N ARG A 561 -14.05 15.82 -3.60
CA ARG A 561 -15.16 15.20 -2.87
C ARG A 561 -15.94 16.19 -2.00
N GLY A 562 -15.26 17.22 -1.49
CA GLY A 562 -15.89 18.29 -0.71
C GLY A 562 -16.42 19.46 -1.54
N GLY A 563 -16.47 19.36 -2.88
CA GLY A 563 -16.96 20.42 -3.76
C GLY A 563 -16.06 21.66 -3.85
N ARG A 564 -14.83 21.61 -3.32
CA ARG A 564 -13.86 22.73 -3.32
C ARG A 564 -13.00 22.70 -4.57
N ALA A 565 -13.62 22.94 -5.73
CA ALA A 565 -12.97 22.78 -7.04
C ALA A 565 -11.70 23.64 -7.21
N ALA A 566 -11.71 24.91 -6.78
CA ALA A 566 -10.54 25.78 -6.86
C ALA A 566 -9.35 25.28 -6.02
N GLU A 567 -9.60 24.69 -4.85
CA GLU A 567 -8.54 24.09 -4.04
C GLU A 567 -8.02 22.79 -4.67
N ALA A 568 -8.90 21.99 -5.27
CA ALA A 568 -8.50 20.82 -6.03
C ALA A 568 -7.60 21.19 -7.21
N ALA A 569 -7.94 22.23 -7.98
CA ALA A 569 -7.12 22.71 -9.08
C ALA A 569 -5.73 23.17 -8.60
N LYS A 570 -5.66 23.93 -7.49
CA LYS A 570 -4.37 24.31 -6.88
C LYS A 570 -3.54 23.09 -6.47
N ALA A 571 -4.15 22.07 -5.87
CA ALA A 571 -3.45 20.86 -5.45
C ALA A 571 -2.97 20.02 -6.64
N TRP A 572 -3.79 19.87 -7.70
CA TRP A 572 -3.37 19.18 -8.92
C TRP A 572 -2.27 19.92 -9.69
N ARG A 573 -2.28 21.25 -9.66
CA ARG A 573 -1.17 22.06 -10.20
C ARG A 573 0.14 21.75 -9.48
N ARG A 574 0.11 21.62 -8.15
CA ARG A 574 1.30 21.17 -7.39
C ARG A 574 1.77 19.78 -7.80
N CYS A 575 0.86 18.83 -8.07
CA CYS A 575 1.26 17.52 -8.59
C CYS A 575 1.96 17.64 -9.95
N ALA A 576 1.41 18.46 -10.87
CA ALA A 576 1.99 18.69 -12.19
C ALA A 576 3.34 19.41 -12.11
N ASP A 577 3.54 20.35 -11.18
CA ASP A 577 4.82 21.03 -10.97
C ASP A 577 5.91 20.06 -10.45
N LEU A 578 5.54 19.13 -9.57
CA LEU A 578 6.46 18.15 -8.96
C LEU A 578 6.84 17.01 -9.91
N GLU A 579 5.93 16.62 -10.79
CA GLU A 579 6.13 15.58 -11.81
C GLU A 579 5.66 16.09 -13.18
N PRO A 580 6.38 17.05 -13.79
CA PRO A 580 5.98 17.67 -15.06
C PRO A 580 5.96 16.67 -16.22
N ASP A 581 6.72 15.58 -16.07
CA ASP A 581 6.83 14.48 -17.01
C ASP A 581 5.63 13.52 -17.01
N ASP A 582 4.68 13.65 -16.07
CA ASP A 582 3.48 12.80 -16.01
C ASP A 582 2.23 13.58 -16.48
N PRO A 583 1.75 13.33 -17.72
CA PRO A 583 0.59 14.05 -18.25
C PRO A 583 -0.71 13.73 -17.47
N ALA A 584 -0.75 12.68 -16.65
CA ALA A 584 -1.91 12.37 -15.83
C ALA A 584 -2.27 13.51 -14.87
N HIS A 585 -1.25 14.19 -14.31
CA HIS A 585 -1.47 15.34 -13.44
C HIS A 585 -2.03 16.54 -14.20
N LEU A 586 -1.62 16.76 -15.46
CA LEU A 586 -2.20 17.79 -16.32
C LEU A 586 -3.68 17.48 -16.63
N LYS A 587 -4.03 16.22 -16.92
CA LYS A 587 -5.43 15.82 -17.08
C LYS A 587 -6.25 16.10 -15.81
N ASP A 588 -5.77 15.65 -14.66
CA ASP A 588 -6.47 15.88 -13.39
C ASP A 588 -6.61 17.37 -13.05
N LEU A 589 -5.61 18.19 -13.38
CA LEU A 589 -5.66 19.65 -13.28
C LEU A 589 -6.72 20.25 -14.22
N ALA A 590 -6.73 19.88 -15.50
CA ALA A 590 -7.73 20.37 -16.46
C ALA A 590 -9.15 20.05 -16.00
N PHE A 591 -9.38 18.84 -15.46
CA PHE A 591 -10.67 18.42 -14.93
C PHE A 591 -11.10 19.29 -13.75
N ALA A 592 -10.20 19.52 -12.80
CA ALA A 592 -10.49 20.38 -11.66
C ALA A 592 -10.71 21.86 -12.04
N LEU A 593 -10.06 22.35 -13.10
CA LEU A 593 -10.29 23.70 -13.62
C LEU A 593 -11.67 23.84 -14.29
N TRP A 594 -12.12 22.86 -15.06
CA TRP A 594 -13.50 22.85 -15.58
C TRP A 594 -14.51 22.84 -14.44
N ASP A 595 -14.30 22.01 -13.41
CA ASP A 595 -15.19 21.96 -12.25
C ASP A 595 -15.15 23.26 -11.41
N ALA A 596 -14.07 24.05 -11.52
CA ALA A 596 -13.94 25.38 -10.91
C ALA A 596 -14.53 26.51 -11.76
N GLY A 597 -15.06 26.21 -12.96
CA GLY A 597 -15.58 27.21 -13.91
C GLY A 597 -14.52 27.92 -14.74
N GLU A 598 -13.23 27.57 -14.61
CA GLU A 598 -12.11 28.17 -15.35
C GLU A 598 -11.92 27.51 -16.74
N ALA A 599 -12.97 27.52 -17.57
CA ALA A 599 -13.02 26.73 -18.80
C ALA A 599 -11.88 27.01 -19.80
N ALA A 600 -11.49 28.28 -20.00
CA ALA A 600 -10.41 28.65 -20.92
C ALA A 600 -9.04 28.10 -20.45
N ALA A 601 -8.76 28.19 -19.15
CA ALA A 601 -7.54 27.63 -18.56
C ALA A 601 -7.55 26.10 -18.62
N ALA A 602 -8.70 25.47 -18.34
CA ALA A 602 -8.88 24.03 -18.44
C ALA A 602 -8.60 23.50 -19.86
N GLU A 603 -9.13 24.16 -20.89
CA GLU A 603 -8.87 23.81 -22.29
C GLU A 603 -7.39 23.97 -22.67
N ALA A 604 -6.73 25.04 -22.21
CA ALA A 604 -5.30 25.23 -22.46
C ALA A 604 -4.47 24.09 -21.85
N VAL A 605 -4.74 23.72 -20.60
CA VAL A 605 -4.07 22.59 -19.92
C VAL A 605 -4.41 21.25 -20.59
N ALA A 606 -5.64 21.04 -21.02
CA ALA A 606 -6.04 19.84 -21.74
C ALA A 606 -5.31 19.70 -23.09
N ARG A 607 -5.18 20.79 -23.86
CA ARG A 607 -4.41 20.81 -25.12
C ARG A 607 -2.92 20.55 -24.86
N GLN A 608 -2.35 21.12 -23.80
CA GLN A 608 -0.97 20.81 -23.37
C GLN A 608 -0.80 19.32 -23.03
N ALA A 609 -1.76 18.72 -22.34
CA ALA A 609 -1.72 17.29 -22.03
C ALA A 609 -1.82 16.43 -23.31
N LEU A 610 -2.64 16.84 -24.28
CA LEU A 610 -2.81 16.15 -25.57
C LEU A 610 -1.56 16.17 -26.46
N THR A 611 -0.65 17.14 -26.30
CA THR A 611 0.61 17.22 -27.05
C THR A 611 1.80 16.62 -26.30
N HIS A 612 1.57 16.10 -25.08
CA HIS A 612 2.64 15.60 -24.23
C HIS A 612 3.26 14.31 -24.78
N ALA A 613 4.60 14.24 -24.86
CA ALA A 613 5.32 13.10 -25.46
C ALA A 613 5.05 11.74 -24.77
N LYS A 614 4.69 11.77 -23.48
CA LYS A 614 4.35 10.57 -22.69
C LYS A 614 2.84 10.30 -22.59
N LEU A 615 2.01 11.00 -23.38
CA LEU A 615 0.56 10.77 -23.40
C LEU A 615 0.26 9.32 -23.80
N ASP A 616 -0.54 8.64 -22.98
CA ASP A 616 -1.05 7.31 -23.31
C ASP A 616 -2.47 7.38 -23.88
N PRO A 617 -2.87 6.41 -24.73
CA PRO A 617 -4.20 6.37 -25.33
C PRO A 617 -5.36 6.40 -24.33
N GLY A 618 -5.18 5.85 -23.13
CA GLY A 618 -6.16 5.87 -22.04
C GLY A 618 -6.38 7.27 -21.47
N LEU A 619 -5.30 8.03 -21.30
CA LEU A 619 -5.38 9.42 -20.87
C LEU A 619 -5.98 10.31 -21.97
N GLU A 620 -5.57 10.09 -23.23
CA GLU A 620 -6.14 10.78 -24.37
C GLU A 620 -7.65 10.60 -24.43
N ALA A 621 -8.15 9.36 -24.37
CA ALA A 621 -9.57 9.08 -24.42
C ALA A 621 -10.37 9.81 -23.32
N ARG A 622 -9.82 9.94 -22.10
CA ARG A 622 -10.47 10.68 -21.02
C ARG A 622 -10.50 12.19 -21.28
N LEU A 623 -9.40 12.76 -21.78
CA LEU A 623 -9.35 14.18 -22.17
C LEU A 623 -10.36 14.47 -23.28
N ARG A 624 -10.36 13.65 -24.32
CA ARG A 624 -11.26 13.72 -25.47
C ARG A 624 -12.73 13.62 -25.05
N MET A 625 -13.06 12.67 -24.17
CA MET A 625 -14.42 12.55 -23.61
C MET A 625 -14.86 13.85 -22.93
N ARG A 626 -14.02 14.42 -22.06
CA ARG A 626 -14.39 15.66 -21.36
C ARG A 626 -14.47 16.86 -22.29
N LEU A 627 -13.60 16.97 -23.30
CA LEU A 627 -13.69 18.00 -24.33
C LEU A 627 -15.01 17.90 -25.12
N GLY A 628 -15.42 16.68 -25.49
CA GLY A 628 -16.72 16.43 -26.11
C GLY A 628 -17.89 16.81 -25.22
N ASP A 629 -17.81 16.50 -23.92
CA ASP A 629 -18.82 16.88 -22.93
C ASP A 629 -18.96 18.40 -22.81
N GLU A 630 -17.86 19.13 -22.75
CA GLU A 630 -17.87 20.60 -22.68
C GLU A 630 -18.36 21.24 -23.99
N ALA A 631 -18.03 20.66 -25.15
CA ALA A 631 -18.59 21.11 -26.43
C ALA A 631 -20.11 20.88 -26.48
N TRP A 632 -20.58 19.71 -26.07
CA TRP A 632 -22.01 19.38 -26.08
C TRP A 632 -22.81 20.24 -25.11
N LYS A 633 -22.24 20.58 -23.94
CA LYS A 633 -22.81 21.54 -22.99
C LYS A 633 -23.04 22.93 -23.61
N ARG A 634 -22.12 23.37 -24.48
CA ARG A 634 -22.19 24.66 -25.18
C ARG A 634 -23.08 24.64 -26.43
N GLY A 635 -23.66 23.49 -26.79
CA GLY A 635 -24.44 23.33 -28.02
C GLY A 635 -23.58 23.26 -29.29
N ASP A 636 -22.32 22.83 -29.18
CA ASP A 636 -21.48 22.51 -30.34
C ASP A 636 -21.51 20.99 -30.57
N GLU A 637 -22.60 20.51 -31.20
CA GLU A 637 -22.79 19.08 -31.47
C GLU A 637 -21.72 18.51 -32.41
N ALA A 638 -21.26 19.31 -33.38
CA ALA A 638 -20.27 18.87 -34.37
C ALA A 638 -18.93 18.51 -33.72
N THR A 639 -18.43 19.38 -32.83
CA THR A 639 -17.22 19.10 -32.06
C THR A 639 -17.45 17.95 -31.08
N ALA A 640 -18.59 17.90 -30.39
CA ALA A 640 -18.90 16.81 -29.46
C ALA A 640 -18.87 15.43 -30.15
N LEU A 641 -19.55 15.29 -31.30
CA LEU A 641 -19.58 14.04 -32.07
C LEU A 641 -18.18 13.62 -32.54
N THR A 642 -17.36 14.58 -32.98
CA THR A 642 -15.98 14.36 -33.41
C THR A 642 -15.13 13.81 -32.27
N GLU A 643 -15.21 14.43 -31.08
CA GLU A 643 -14.43 14.01 -29.93
C GLU A 643 -14.90 12.64 -29.39
N TYR A 644 -16.21 12.37 -29.34
CA TYR A 644 -16.71 11.04 -28.96
C TYR A 644 -16.31 9.95 -29.98
N ALA A 645 -16.23 10.27 -31.27
CA ALA A 645 -15.76 9.33 -32.29
C ALA A 645 -14.29 8.97 -32.08
N ARG A 646 -13.45 9.95 -31.73
CA ARG A 646 -12.05 9.71 -31.36
C ARG A 646 -11.93 8.81 -30.13
N VAL A 647 -12.77 9.00 -29.11
CA VAL A 647 -12.79 8.12 -27.93
C VAL A 647 -13.07 6.68 -28.31
N GLN A 648 -14.05 6.44 -29.18
CA GLN A 648 -14.36 5.09 -29.65
C GLN A 648 -13.24 4.48 -30.49
N ALA A 649 -12.65 5.26 -31.40
CA ALA A 649 -11.56 4.80 -32.26
C ALA A 649 -10.33 4.35 -31.45
N LEU A 650 -10.07 4.99 -30.30
CA LEU A 650 -9.00 4.58 -29.39
C LEU A 650 -9.27 3.20 -28.78
N ASP A 651 -10.53 2.88 -28.45
CA ASP A 651 -10.99 1.64 -27.78
C ASP A 651 -10.05 1.10 -26.69
N VAL A 652 -9.78 1.94 -25.69
CA VAL A 652 -8.83 1.63 -24.59
C VAL A 652 -9.53 1.15 -23.34
N ASP A 653 -10.68 1.74 -23.01
CA ASP A 653 -11.47 1.46 -21.81
C ASP A 653 -12.90 1.15 -22.25
N PRO A 654 -13.37 -0.11 -22.12
CA PRO A 654 -14.70 -0.49 -22.56
C PRO A 654 -15.82 0.38 -21.99
N ASN A 655 -15.70 0.84 -20.74
CA ASN A 655 -16.73 1.67 -20.12
C ASN A 655 -16.80 3.05 -20.79
N LEU A 656 -15.64 3.62 -21.09
CA LEU A 656 -15.52 4.92 -21.74
C LEU A 656 -15.99 4.86 -23.20
N THR A 657 -15.64 3.78 -23.92
CA THR A 657 -16.11 3.50 -25.28
C THR A 657 -17.64 3.41 -25.32
N ARG A 658 -18.25 2.66 -24.39
CA ARG A 658 -19.73 2.54 -24.29
C ARG A 658 -20.40 3.85 -23.95
N LEU A 659 -19.82 4.64 -23.05
CA LEU A 659 -20.36 5.95 -22.72
C LEU A 659 -20.31 6.90 -23.93
N ALA A 660 -19.21 6.87 -24.71
CA ALA A 660 -19.09 7.65 -25.93
C ALA A 660 -20.15 7.24 -26.96
N ALA A 661 -20.42 5.93 -27.11
CA ALA A 661 -21.49 5.42 -27.97
C ALA A 661 -22.88 5.90 -27.56
N ALA A 662 -23.21 5.82 -26.27
CA ALA A 662 -24.48 6.35 -25.76
C ALA A 662 -24.62 7.87 -26.03
N LYS A 663 -23.54 8.64 -25.82
CA LYS A 663 -23.53 10.09 -26.08
C LYS A 663 -23.65 10.43 -27.55
N GLN A 664 -23.02 9.68 -28.45
CA GLN A 664 -23.17 9.88 -29.89
C GLN A 664 -24.59 9.59 -30.39
N LEU A 665 -25.18 8.48 -29.96
CA LEU A 665 -26.55 8.14 -30.33
C LEU A 665 -27.52 9.23 -29.83
N ALA A 666 -27.35 9.69 -28.60
CA ALA A 666 -28.13 10.77 -28.04
C ALA A 666 -27.92 12.13 -28.75
N ALA A 667 -26.68 12.46 -29.13
CA ALA A 667 -26.37 13.72 -29.80
C ALA A 667 -26.80 13.76 -31.27
N ARG A 668 -26.95 12.60 -31.93
CA ARG A 668 -27.43 12.48 -33.32
C ARG A 668 -28.96 12.53 -33.43
N ASP A 669 -29.68 12.32 -32.34
CA ASP A 669 -31.14 12.31 -32.32
C ASP A 669 -31.68 13.56 -31.60
N PRO A 670 -32.10 14.60 -32.35
CA PRO A 670 -32.64 15.82 -31.77
C PRO A 670 -33.87 15.58 -30.87
N ALA A 671 -34.66 14.54 -31.15
CA ALA A 671 -35.86 14.22 -30.37
C ALA A 671 -35.50 13.65 -28.98
N LEU A 672 -34.32 13.06 -28.83
CA LEU A 672 -33.83 12.51 -27.57
C LEU A 672 -32.82 13.42 -26.86
N ALA A 673 -32.13 14.29 -27.59
CA ALA A 673 -31.06 15.15 -27.08
C ALA A 673 -31.48 16.01 -25.88
N GLY A 674 -32.70 16.55 -25.87
CA GLY A 674 -33.19 17.42 -24.79
C GLY A 674 -33.19 16.76 -23.41
N VAL A 675 -33.51 15.46 -23.34
CA VAL A 675 -33.54 14.68 -22.08
C VAL A 675 -32.20 13.96 -21.84
N LEU A 676 -31.62 13.39 -22.90
CA LEU A 676 -30.42 12.56 -22.77
C LEU A 676 -29.15 13.39 -22.53
N ARG A 677 -29.06 14.63 -23.02
CA ARG A 677 -27.91 15.51 -22.78
C ARG A 677 -27.69 15.79 -21.29
N PRO A 678 -28.64 16.36 -20.54
CA PRO A 678 -28.42 16.62 -19.12
C PRO A 678 -28.19 15.32 -18.32
N PHE A 679 -28.81 14.22 -18.72
CA PHE A 679 -28.61 12.92 -18.08
C PHE A 679 -27.19 12.36 -18.30
N LEU A 680 -26.74 12.26 -19.55
CA LEU A 680 -25.44 11.67 -19.90
C LEU A 680 -24.25 12.57 -19.52
N LEU A 681 -24.49 13.86 -19.31
CA LEU A 681 -23.52 14.80 -18.73
C LEU A 681 -23.53 14.80 -17.19
N GLY A 682 -24.44 14.05 -16.55
CA GLY A 682 -24.55 13.97 -15.10
C GLY A 682 -25.14 15.20 -14.42
N GLN A 683 -25.87 16.04 -15.16
CA GLN A 683 -26.59 17.21 -14.61
C GLN A 683 -27.89 16.80 -13.92
N ILE A 684 -28.52 15.71 -14.36
CA ILE A 684 -29.65 15.06 -13.69
C ILE A 684 -29.29 13.61 -13.34
N GLY A 685 -29.68 13.17 -12.15
CA GLY A 685 -29.34 11.84 -11.63
C GLY A 685 -30.40 11.28 -10.68
N GLY A 686 -30.20 10.04 -10.25
CA GLY A 686 -31.09 9.37 -9.30
C GLY A 686 -32.51 9.20 -9.82
N ALA A 687 -33.49 9.30 -8.92
CA ALA A 687 -34.91 9.09 -9.23
C ALA A 687 -35.44 10.07 -10.29
N VAL A 688 -34.98 11.34 -10.27
CA VAL A 688 -35.41 12.36 -11.24
C VAL A 688 -35.00 11.97 -12.66
N ALA A 689 -33.77 11.47 -12.84
CA ALA A 689 -33.33 10.97 -14.13
C ALA A 689 -34.16 9.77 -14.61
N ALA A 690 -34.53 8.86 -13.70
CA ALA A 690 -35.36 7.70 -14.04
C ALA A 690 -36.75 8.14 -14.53
N VAL A 691 -37.39 9.10 -13.87
CA VAL A 691 -38.71 9.64 -14.29
C VAL A 691 -38.62 10.23 -15.69
N HIS A 692 -37.67 11.13 -15.95
CA HIS A 692 -37.53 11.74 -17.28
C HIS A 692 -37.22 10.73 -18.40
N LEU A 693 -36.41 9.70 -18.09
CA LEU A 693 -36.14 8.63 -19.06
C LEU A 693 -37.40 7.80 -19.33
N MET A 694 -38.23 7.54 -18.31
CA MET A 694 -39.47 6.78 -18.46
C MET A 694 -40.56 7.58 -19.21
N GLU A 695 -40.71 8.87 -18.92
CA GLU A 695 -41.59 9.78 -19.67
C GLU A 695 -41.19 9.78 -21.15
N ARG A 696 -39.90 9.96 -21.43
CA ARG A 696 -39.41 9.97 -22.80
C ARG A 696 -39.54 8.62 -23.49
N LEU A 697 -39.41 7.53 -22.74
CA LEU A 697 -39.64 6.18 -23.26
C LEU A 697 -41.11 5.93 -23.61
N ALA A 698 -42.05 6.52 -22.87
CA ALA A 698 -43.48 6.44 -23.21
C ALA A 698 -43.79 7.16 -24.53
N GLU A 699 -43.11 8.26 -24.82
CA GLU A 699 -43.21 8.97 -26.10
C GLU A 699 -42.48 8.26 -27.25
N HIS A 700 -41.39 7.56 -26.96
CA HIS A 700 -40.53 6.90 -27.95
C HIS A 700 -40.31 5.41 -27.61
N PRO A 701 -41.37 4.57 -27.67
CA PRO A 701 -41.31 3.18 -27.21
C PRO A 701 -40.37 2.30 -28.04
N ASP A 702 -40.07 2.65 -29.28
CA ASP A 702 -39.18 1.85 -30.13
C ASP A 702 -37.68 2.18 -29.91
N SER A 703 -37.36 3.09 -28.99
CA SER A 703 -35.96 3.44 -28.70
C SER A 703 -35.26 2.37 -27.87
N ALA A 704 -34.38 1.60 -28.52
CA ALA A 704 -33.51 0.64 -27.85
C ALA A 704 -32.58 1.32 -26.82
N LEU A 705 -32.11 2.54 -27.10
CA LEU A 705 -31.24 3.30 -26.21
C LEU A 705 -31.97 3.69 -24.91
N LEU A 706 -33.21 4.18 -25.00
CA LEU A 706 -33.99 4.53 -23.81
C LEU A 706 -34.27 3.30 -22.95
N HIS A 707 -34.64 2.18 -23.56
CA HIS A 707 -34.80 0.90 -22.86
C HIS A 707 -33.53 0.49 -22.10
N TYR A 708 -32.36 0.59 -22.74
CA TYR A 708 -31.07 0.30 -22.11
C TYR A 708 -30.77 1.24 -20.94
N LEU A 709 -31.00 2.56 -21.11
CA LEU A 709 -30.72 3.55 -20.06
C LEU A 709 -31.67 3.41 -18.86
N VAL A 710 -32.97 3.18 -19.10
CA VAL A 710 -33.94 2.88 -18.05
C VAL A 710 -33.56 1.59 -17.32
N GLY A 711 -33.27 0.52 -18.06
CA GLY A 711 -32.84 -0.75 -17.49
C GLY A 711 -31.58 -0.61 -16.63
N ARG A 712 -30.59 0.16 -17.08
CA ARG A 712 -29.37 0.46 -16.31
C ARG A 712 -29.65 1.31 -15.06
N GLN A 713 -30.57 2.27 -15.12
CA GLN A 713 -30.95 3.06 -13.94
C GLN A 713 -31.66 2.20 -12.90
N LEU A 714 -32.60 1.36 -13.31
CA LEU A 714 -33.26 0.40 -12.40
C LEU A 714 -32.25 -0.59 -11.80
N PHE A 715 -31.29 -1.06 -12.60
CA PHE A 715 -30.22 -1.93 -12.11
C PHE A 715 -29.38 -1.25 -11.02
N ASN A 716 -28.98 0.01 -11.24
CA ASN A 716 -28.26 0.80 -10.25
C ASN A 716 -29.11 1.09 -9.00
N GLY A 717 -30.43 1.23 -9.18
CA GLY A 717 -31.43 1.35 -8.12
C GLY A 717 -31.77 0.03 -7.41
N ARG A 718 -31.15 -1.09 -7.81
CA ARG A 718 -31.38 -2.46 -7.30
C ARG A 718 -32.78 -3.03 -7.58
N ASP A 719 -33.53 -2.45 -8.51
CA ASP A 719 -34.72 -3.10 -9.08
C ASP A 719 -34.29 -4.00 -10.22
N TYR A 720 -33.82 -5.20 -9.89
CA TYR A 720 -33.28 -6.15 -10.85
C TYR A 720 -34.35 -6.77 -11.74
N VAL A 721 -35.58 -6.93 -11.24
CA VAL A 721 -36.71 -7.46 -12.02
C VAL A 721 -37.13 -6.45 -13.08
N GLY A 722 -37.32 -5.19 -12.68
CA GLY A 722 -37.60 -4.08 -13.60
C GLY A 722 -36.46 -3.88 -14.59
N ALA A 723 -35.21 -3.89 -14.12
CA ALA A 723 -34.03 -3.77 -14.98
C ALA A 723 -34.02 -4.84 -16.08
N HIS A 724 -34.19 -6.11 -15.73
CA HIS A 724 -34.22 -7.21 -16.69
C HIS A 724 -35.30 -7.01 -17.76
N ARG A 725 -36.50 -6.56 -17.38
CA ARG A 725 -37.60 -6.30 -18.32
C ARG A 725 -37.19 -5.30 -19.42
N TYR A 726 -36.62 -4.16 -19.04
CA TYR A 726 -36.23 -3.13 -20.01
C TYR A 726 -34.97 -3.51 -20.79
N LEU A 727 -33.99 -4.17 -20.16
CA LEU A 727 -32.78 -4.65 -20.85
C LEU A 727 -33.12 -5.74 -21.89
N ALA A 728 -34.08 -6.63 -21.59
CA ALA A 728 -34.57 -7.62 -22.55
C ALA A 728 -35.30 -6.97 -23.74
N ALA A 729 -36.04 -5.88 -23.50
CA ALA A 729 -36.65 -5.10 -24.57
C ALA A 729 -35.60 -4.39 -25.44
N ALA A 730 -34.55 -3.80 -24.84
CA ALA A 730 -33.43 -3.24 -25.58
C ALA A 730 -32.72 -4.28 -26.47
N THR A 731 -32.59 -5.52 -26.00
CA THR A 731 -32.05 -6.64 -26.82
C THR A 731 -32.94 -6.90 -28.03
N ARG A 732 -34.26 -6.96 -27.85
CA ARG A 732 -35.22 -7.21 -28.95
C ARG A 732 -35.24 -6.10 -29.98
N LEU A 733 -35.17 -4.85 -29.54
CA LEU A 733 -35.18 -3.66 -30.42
C LEU A 733 -33.85 -3.44 -31.15
N GLY A 734 -32.76 -4.05 -30.68
CA GLY A 734 -31.45 -4.01 -31.32
C GLY A 734 -30.65 -2.76 -30.98
N LEU A 735 -29.70 -2.88 -30.06
CA LEU A 735 -28.67 -1.86 -29.85
C LEU A 735 -27.57 -2.00 -30.90
N PRO A 736 -26.92 -0.90 -31.32
CA PRO A 736 -25.76 -0.97 -32.19
C PRO A 736 -24.67 -1.89 -31.61
N ALA A 737 -24.12 -2.74 -32.47
CA ALA A 737 -22.97 -3.58 -32.12
C ALA A 737 -21.73 -2.71 -31.83
N ASP A 738 -21.59 -1.63 -32.59
CA ASP A 738 -20.49 -0.68 -32.46
C ASP A 738 -20.48 0.00 -31.08
N GLY A 739 -19.30 0.09 -30.48
CA GLY A 739 -19.10 0.71 -29.18
C GLY A 739 -19.49 -0.14 -27.98
N GLY A 740 -19.92 -1.40 -28.18
CA GLY A 740 -20.07 -2.40 -27.11
C GLY A 740 -21.34 -2.29 -26.25
N LEU A 741 -22.33 -1.48 -26.67
CA LEU A 741 -23.59 -1.31 -25.94
C LEU A 741 -24.43 -2.60 -25.91
N ALA A 742 -24.57 -3.28 -27.06
CA ALA A 742 -25.33 -4.52 -27.16
C ALA A 742 -24.81 -5.61 -26.19
N VAL A 743 -23.50 -5.80 -26.16
CA VAL A 743 -22.85 -6.81 -25.31
C VAL A 743 -22.98 -6.46 -23.82
N GLU A 744 -22.85 -5.19 -23.45
CA GLU A 744 -23.08 -4.74 -22.07
C GLU A 744 -24.54 -4.88 -21.65
N ASN A 745 -25.49 -4.65 -22.56
CA ASN A 745 -26.91 -4.85 -22.28
C ASN A 745 -27.19 -6.32 -21.93
N LEU A 746 -26.64 -7.26 -22.71
CA LEU A 746 -26.72 -8.69 -22.41
C LEU A 746 -26.07 -9.02 -21.05
N ARG A 747 -24.89 -8.47 -20.76
CA ARG A 747 -24.20 -8.66 -19.48
C ARG A 747 -25.04 -8.15 -18.30
N LEU A 748 -25.62 -6.96 -18.41
CA LEU A 748 -26.48 -6.39 -17.37
C LEU A 748 -27.78 -7.16 -17.21
N ALA A 749 -28.37 -7.67 -18.30
CA ALA A 749 -29.56 -8.51 -18.24
C ALA A 749 -29.28 -9.82 -17.49
N ALA A 750 -28.15 -10.48 -17.78
CA ALA A 750 -27.71 -11.69 -17.07
C ALA A 750 -27.43 -11.42 -15.59
N LEU A 751 -26.78 -10.30 -15.25
CA LEU A 751 -26.59 -9.87 -13.86
C LEU A 751 -27.92 -9.57 -13.15
N ALA A 752 -28.89 -8.98 -13.85
CA ALA A 752 -30.21 -8.70 -13.29
C ALA A 752 -30.97 -10.00 -12.97
N LEU A 753 -30.83 -11.05 -13.79
CA LEU A 753 -31.33 -12.39 -13.48
C LEU A 753 -30.67 -12.96 -12.22
N LEU A 754 -29.35 -12.85 -12.13
CA LEU A 754 -28.58 -13.34 -10.98
C LEU A 754 -29.02 -12.67 -9.67
N GLU A 755 -29.09 -11.33 -9.67
CA GLU A 755 -29.42 -10.55 -8.47
C GLU A 755 -30.91 -10.62 -8.09
N SER A 756 -31.80 -10.97 -9.04
CA SER A 756 -33.22 -11.24 -8.76
C SER A 756 -33.49 -12.69 -8.30
N GLY A 757 -32.44 -13.53 -8.17
CA GLY A 757 -32.56 -14.91 -7.68
C GLY A 757 -32.97 -15.93 -8.75
N ARG A 758 -32.99 -15.55 -10.03
CA ARG A 758 -33.30 -16.43 -11.16
C ARG A 758 -32.02 -17.12 -11.66
N TYR A 759 -31.39 -17.94 -10.82
CA TYR A 759 -30.02 -18.39 -11.05
C TYR A 759 -29.88 -19.35 -12.24
N ALA A 760 -30.81 -20.29 -12.44
CA ALA A 760 -30.81 -21.16 -13.63
C ALA A 760 -30.82 -20.35 -14.95
N GLU A 761 -31.66 -19.33 -15.04
CA GLU A 761 -31.74 -18.46 -16.22
C GLU A 761 -30.50 -17.56 -16.35
N ALA A 762 -29.98 -17.07 -15.23
CA ALA A 762 -28.72 -16.31 -15.21
C ALA A 762 -27.56 -17.16 -15.74
N ALA A 763 -27.45 -18.43 -15.33
CA ALA A 763 -26.42 -19.35 -15.80
C ALA A 763 -26.48 -19.52 -17.32
N GLN A 764 -27.68 -19.76 -17.87
CA GLN A 764 -27.89 -19.88 -19.32
C GLN A 764 -27.52 -18.59 -20.06
N ALA A 765 -27.92 -17.43 -19.53
CA ALA A 765 -27.58 -16.14 -20.13
C ALA A 765 -26.07 -15.87 -20.12
N PHE A 766 -25.36 -16.24 -19.06
CA PHE A 766 -23.91 -16.13 -18.99
C PHE A 766 -23.19 -17.13 -19.90
N ASP A 767 -23.67 -18.37 -20.03
CA ASP A 767 -23.10 -19.33 -20.99
C ASP A 767 -23.23 -18.83 -22.42
N ALA A 768 -24.39 -18.28 -22.79
CA ALA A 768 -24.60 -17.66 -24.10
C ALA A 768 -23.68 -16.45 -24.31
N LEU A 769 -23.47 -15.64 -23.27
CA LEU A 769 -22.56 -14.49 -23.33
C LEU A 769 -21.09 -14.92 -23.48
N ALA A 770 -20.70 -16.05 -22.87
CA ALA A 770 -19.34 -16.56 -22.89
C ALA A 770 -18.88 -17.02 -24.29
N VAL A 771 -19.82 -17.41 -25.15
CA VAL A 771 -19.55 -17.81 -26.55
C VAL A 771 -20.00 -16.75 -27.57
N HIS A 772 -20.45 -15.59 -27.11
CA HIS A 772 -20.99 -14.56 -27.99
C HIS A 772 -19.88 -13.99 -28.90
N PRO A 773 -20.10 -13.84 -30.22
CA PRO A 773 -19.05 -13.41 -31.17
C PRO A 773 -18.43 -12.03 -30.86
N LEU A 774 -19.23 -11.13 -30.27
CA LEU A 774 -18.79 -9.79 -29.87
C LEU A 774 -18.19 -9.74 -28.44
N ALA A 775 -18.17 -10.86 -27.71
CA ALA A 775 -17.55 -10.91 -26.39
C ALA A 775 -16.03 -11.07 -26.52
N GLY A 776 -15.28 -10.05 -26.13
CA GLY A 776 -13.82 -10.14 -26.03
C GLY A 776 -13.39 -11.11 -24.92
N GLU A 777 -12.13 -11.57 -24.97
CA GLU A 777 -11.55 -12.56 -24.06
C GLU A 777 -11.89 -12.31 -22.58
N GLY A 778 -11.72 -11.07 -22.10
CA GLY A 778 -11.98 -10.76 -20.70
C GLY A 778 -13.45 -10.89 -20.28
N LEU A 779 -14.38 -10.60 -21.20
CA LEU A 779 -15.79 -10.82 -20.95
C LEU A 779 -16.15 -12.31 -20.97
N GLN A 780 -15.56 -13.09 -21.88
CA GLN A 780 -15.80 -14.54 -21.95
C GLN A 780 -15.40 -15.24 -20.65
N VAL A 781 -14.20 -14.93 -20.14
CA VAL A 781 -13.71 -15.46 -18.85
C VAL A 781 -14.61 -15.02 -17.70
N SER A 782 -15.02 -13.74 -17.67
CA SER A 782 -15.93 -13.21 -16.66
C SER A 782 -17.31 -13.90 -16.72
N ALA A 783 -17.85 -14.11 -17.92
CA ALA A 783 -19.13 -14.77 -18.12
C ALA A 783 -19.10 -16.23 -17.63
N HIS A 784 -18.03 -16.98 -17.90
CA HIS A 784 -17.86 -18.32 -17.33
C HIS A 784 -17.85 -18.32 -15.80
N ASP A 785 -17.14 -17.37 -15.17
CA ASP A 785 -17.11 -17.23 -13.70
C ASP A 785 -18.49 -16.93 -13.12
N PHE A 786 -19.27 -16.07 -13.78
CA PHE A 786 -20.63 -15.74 -13.35
C PHE A 786 -21.63 -16.87 -13.62
N ALA A 787 -21.46 -17.66 -14.69
CA ALA A 787 -22.26 -18.86 -14.93
C ALA A 787 -22.03 -19.89 -13.81
N GLU A 788 -20.76 -20.12 -13.44
CA GLU A 788 -20.40 -21.00 -12.33
C GLU A 788 -20.99 -20.50 -11.00
N ARG A 789 -20.93 -19.18 -10.74
CA ARG A 789 -21.54 -18.56 -9.57
C ARG A 789 -23.05 -18.78 -9.53
N ALA A 790 -23.74 -18.58 -10.64
CA ALA A 790 -25.18 -18.79 -10.73
C ALA A 790 -25.53 -20.23 -10.38
N ARG A 791 -24.84 -21.22 -10.97
CA ARG A 791 -25.03 -22.64 -10.65
C ARG A 791 -24.71 -22.98 -9.20
N PHE A 792 -23.68 -22.36 -8.63
CA PHE A 792 -23.33 -22.56 -7.22
C PHE A 792 -24.42 -22.06 -6.29
N LEU A 793 -24.96 -20.85 -6.52
CA LEU A 793 -26.07 -20.31 -5.73
C LEU A 793 -27.36 -21.14 -5.94
N GLU A 794 -27.57 -21.66 -7.16
CA GLU A 794 -28.65 -22.60 -7.44
C GLU A 794 -28.50 -23.89 -6.60
N ALA A 795 -27.29 -24.41 -6.43
CA ALA A 795 -27.04 -25.61 -5.65
C ALA A 795 -27.08 -25.39 -4.12
N HIS A 796 -26.97 -24.14 -3.62
CA HIS A 796 -26.86 -23.83 -2.19
C HIS A 796 -27.93 -22.85 -1.70
N PRO A 797 -29.19 -23.29 -1.50
CA PRO A 797 -30.28 -22.43 -1.04
C PRO A 797 -30.03 -21.71 0.29
N SER A 798 -29.30 -22.33 1.21
CA SER A 798 -28.95 -21.74 2.52
C SER A 798 -28.14 -20.44 2.40
N LEU A 799 -27.39 -20.25 1.32
CA LEU A 799 -26.62 -19.02 1.06
C LEU A 799 -27.47 -17.90 0.43
N ARG A 800 -28.73 -18.20 0.04
CA ARG A 800 -29.68 -17.25 -0.54
C ARG A 800 -30.50 -16.51 0.53
N GLU A 801 -30.65 -17.11 1.69
CA GLU A 801 -31.36 -16.52 2.84
C GLU A 801 -30.39 -15.68 3.68
N ALA A 802 -30.90 -14.65 4.36
CA ALA A 802 -30.07 -13.92 5.30
C ALA A 802 -29.80 -14.83 6.51
N PRO A 803 -28.57 -14.91 7.05
CA PRO A 803 -28.34 -15.60 8.31
C PRO A 803 -29.29 -15.01 9.35
N GLY A 804 -30.05 -15.87 10.04
CA GLY A 804 -31.10 -15.46 10.96
C GLY A 804 -30.54 -14.49 12.01
N GLU A 805 -31.30 -13.44 12.31
CA GLU A 805 -30.93 -12.41 13.31
C GLU A 805 -30.58 -12.99 14.69
N ALA A 806 -30.90 -14.26 14.95
CA ALA A 806 -30.59 -14.98 16.18
C ALA A 806 -29.09 -15.25 16.43
N GLU A 807 -28.23 -15.26 15.40
CA GLU A 807 -26.78 -15.49 15.56
C GLU A 807 -25.93 -14.22 15.49
N VAL A 808 -26.51 -13.07 15.10
CA VAL A 808 -25.79 -11.80 14.90
C VAL A 808 -25.56 -11.03 16.22
N HIS A 809 -26.08 -11.53 17.35
CA HIS A 809 -26.17 -10.77 18.61
C HIS A 809 -25.69 -11.49 19.88
N ARG A 810 -24.92 -12.57 19.78
CA ARG A 810 -24.26 -13.17 20.96
C ARG A 810 -22.76 -13.28 20.77
N ASP A 811 -22.06 -12.20 21.14
CA ASP A 811 -21.05 -12.17 22.21
C ASP A 811 -20.35 -10.80 22.25
#